data_AF-A0AAD5W4W2-F1
#
_entry.id   AF-A0AAD5W4W2-F1
#
_cell.length_a   1.000
_cell.length_b   1.000
_cell.length_c   1.000
_cell.angle_alpha   90.00
_cell.angle_beta   90.00
_cell.angle_gamma   90.00
#
_symmetry.space_group_name_H-M   'P 1'
#
loop_
_entity.id
_entity.type
_entity.pdbx_description
1 polymer ?
#
loop_
_entity_poly.entity_id
_entity_poly.type
_entity_poly.pdbx_seq_one_letter_code
_entity_poly.pdbx_strand_id
1 'polypeptide(L)'
;MPEPGEQQDDKRWCECRRCGGKWTPYSTYTRHQREVEQGKQSDELFNAGRKKRQRRDSPTRQGNPSTSRSTMQGGTRTAQPTPGGSRSTVPLPPLSRNAAEASFHASPYQSASDIPPSPTPHETTPFIHTPSRINSDSDEEEGLEYENLGDEFSQAVFGDPPNGSPDPGGRNDSPSRMAQDRMNMENIPEPTDDELDDLRRMLDISRGDDIEEESDAAVPPPEADRRLQGDGPVDFDDDVRRIEQELEDVVVHRRDLKTAVEFIRLVRTASLDESSLPLSVLQRLRNPAPPSPLSTFDDPGLMLSLHMFLATLNASQAIYSELVVRLSRCFPEFDIYSLYRITKQIELLSGSATMVHDMCPNSCVAFTGPFADLDKCPEPRCGQSRWDSIQLSKGKRVAAKTFSTIAVGPQLQALFANRDSAVSMQYRQQKTRETLEKCRDANGRVKVDLFDDIYSGSEYLRLTSEGKIDDDSILLLLSIDGAQLYEHKASDCWIYVWVVLDMDPSLRYKKRYILPGGFIPGPKKPKNLDSFLFPGLHHISALQKEGLKVWDASKGAVILKHVLILFKTADAPAMALISGQVGHSGAKGCRRYCEVPTRLKPGGNHYYPVLLLPEGDIALLLPDIDLSKHSPYFSQEKYDTNLLTLLRTQTNAQYEDARRETGISKPSIFSGLALQAFGVPGGFPVDIMHLISLNITDLFMALWRGTIKCDAEDNKLSWDWVVLTGRTWKEHGERVAKLRNHLPSTYDRPPRNPAEKLNSGYKATEFNTYFYGYLPALLRGVLPTPYLQNFYKLVRGVRIVLQRRVTRADLMVAHNLFISFLVEFEELYVCRKPYRMHFVRQCMHVLWHLVPETFRYGPPCNFAQWTIERMIGILGSETRLHSNPYANLAKRGILLAMINALLIQYPELNITSHSPRGSISLSNNYTLLRPSDRSLYMPGQRECQALEEYFQFQVDVPRFLRYGCLKLPNGQTTRSAWREDMRKSPRPNRYVKLTEKDQNGTLSPIDTQVLEETYNVLFLCTFTRYETLQVFPVEKIDSIVALLPYNERQFFVVEELGLAPEDFEAYQEDMEQ
;
A
#
# COMPACT_ATOMS: atom_id res chain seq x y z
N MET A 1 49.83 -34.35 -8.91
CA MET A 1 49.33 -34.16 -7.53
C MET A 1 50.40 -34.73 -6.58
N PRO A 2 50.49 -34.24 -5.33
CA PRO A 2 49.43 -34.38 -4.32
C PRO A 2 48.44 -33.20 -4.25
N GLU A 3 47.28 -33.50 -3.65
CA GLU A 3 46.42 -32.56 -2.91
C GLU A 3 46.57 -32.88 -1.39
N PRO A 4 45.80 -32.26 -0.47
CA PRO A 4 45.83 -30.83 -0.17
C PRO A 4 46.12 -30.59 1.32
N GLY A 5 46.76 -29.46 1.65
CA GLY A 5 46.97 -29.07 3.05
C GLY A 5 47.53 -27.66 3.18
N GLU A 6 46.88 -26.86 4.03
CA GLU A 6 47.38 -25.62 4.66
C GLU A 6 48.26 -24.69 3.81
N GLN A 7 47.63 -23.74 3.10
CA GLN A 7 48.30 -22.50 2.69
C GLN A 7 47.68 -21.28 3.39
N GLN A 8 48.39 -20.81 4.40
CA GLN A 8 48.22 -19.48 4.98
C GLN A 8 49.37 -18.58 4.48
N ASP A 9 49.19 -17.89 3.34
CA ASP A 9 49.80 -16.56 3.15
C ASP A 9 49.26 -15.79 1.94
N ASP A 10 48.15 -15.07 2.11
CA ASP A 10 47.72 -14.04 1.16
C ASP A 10 48.52 -12.73 1.38
N LYS A 11 49.82 -12.81 1.10
CA LYS A 11 50.79 -11.69 1.15
C LYS A 11 51.38 -11.44 -0.24
N ARG A 12 51.51 -10.17 -0.63
CA ARG A 12 52.16 -9.73 -1.87
C ARG A 12 53.28 -8.73 -1.61
N TRP A 13 54.32 -8.80 -2.43
CA TRP A 13 55.47 -7.90 -2.41
C TRP A 13 55.05 -6.47 -2.79
N CYS A 14 55.33 -5.50 -1.91
CA CYS A 14 54.94 -4.10 -2.11
C CYS A 14 56.16 -3.17 -2.14
N GLU A 15 56.35 -2.50 -3.28
CA GLU A 15 57.48 -1.62 -3.57
C GLU A 15 57.13 -0.12 -3.43
N CYS A 16 55.95 0.21 -2.89
CA CYS A 16 55.59 1.61 -2.64
C CYS A 16 56.55 2.23 -1.60
N ARG A 17 56.77 3.56 -1.67
CA ARG A 17 57.72 4.28 -0.79
C ARG A 17 57.46 4.11 0.72
N ARG A 18 56.24 3.72 1.14
CA ARG A 18 55.92 3.40 2.54
C ARG A 18 56.32 1.97 2.95
N CYS A 19 56.34 1.03 2.00
CA CYS A 19 56.67 -0.37 2.25
C CYS A 19 58.17 -0.66 2.07
N GLY A 20 58.81 -0.04 1.07
CA GLY A 20 60.26 -0.14 0.82
C GLY A 20 60.72 -1.44 0.17
N GLY A 21 59.81 -2.23 -0.42
CA GLY A 21 60.11 -3.56 -0.96
C GLY A 21 60.04 -4.62 0.15
N LYS A 22 58.82 -5.07 0.48
CA LYS A 22 58.59 -6.20 1.40
C LYS A 22 57.27 -6.90 1.16
N TRP A 23 57.16 -8.17 1.56
CA TRP A 23 55.92 -8.93 1.56
C TRP A 23 54.93 -8.35 2.57
N THR A 24 53.70 -8.08 2.13
CA THR A 24 52.64 -7.43 2.92
C THR A 24 51.28 -8.09 2.66
N PRO A 25 50.37 -8.21 3.64
CA PRO A 25 49.03 -8.79 3.44
C PRO A 25 48.28 -8.15 2.27
N TYR A 26 47.51 -8.95 1.52
CA TYR A 26 46.91 -8.53 0.25
C TYR A 26 45.94 -7.36 0.37
N SER A 27 45.21 -7.25 1.47
CA SER A 27 44.39 -6.07 1.81
C SER A 27 45.21 -4.78 1.97
N THR A 28 46.44 -4.89 2.48
CA THR A 28 47.39 -3.76 2.62
C THR A 28 48.06 -3.45 1.28
N TYR A 29 48.45 -4.48 0.52
CA TYR A 29 48.99 -4.34 -0.84
C TYR A 29 48.00 -3.63 -1.77
N THR A 30 46.74 -4.07 -1.80
CA THR A 30 45.70 -3.48 -2.66
C THR A 30 45.36 -2.04 -2.27
N ARG A 31 45.31 -1.71 -0.97
CA ARG A 31 45.17 -0.31 -0.54
C ARG A 31 46.34 0.55 -1.01
N HIS A 32 47.58 0.08 -0.83
CA HIS A 32 48.76 0.84 -1.23
C HIS A 32 48.93 0.95 -2.75
N GLN A 33 48.42 0.00 -3.55
CA GLN A 33 48.34 0.16 -5.01
C GLN A 33 47.35 1.26 -5.39
N ARG A 34 46.12 1.25 -4.82
CA ARG A 34 45.11 2.29 -5.07
C ARG A 34 45.62 3.69 -4.72
N GLU A 35 46.33 3.84 -3.60
CA GLU A 35 46.97 5.11 -3.22
C GLU A 35 48.03 5.58 -4.24
N VAL A 36 48.78 4.66 -4.85
CA VAL A 36 49.77 4.97 -5.90
C VAL A 36 49.10 5.29 -7.24
N GLU A 37 47.96 4.67 -7.56
CA GLU A 37 47.19 4.96 -8.78
C GLU A 37 46.47 6.31 -8.69
N GLN A 38 45.83 6.61 -7.56
CA GLN A 38 45.22 7.92 -7.28
C GLN A 38 46.28 9.05 -7.30
N GLY A 39 47.48 8.78 -6.75
CA GLY A 39 48.63 9.69 -6.82
C GLY A 39 49.18 9.93 -8.23
N LYS A 40 48.92 9.04 -9.19
CA LYS A 40 49.25 9.26 -10.62
C LYS A 40 48.14 10.04 -11.34
N GLN A 41 46.87 9.75 -11.04
CA GLN A 41 45.74 10.44 -11.66
C GLN A 41 45.73 11.95 -11.35
N SER A 42 46.14 12.36 -10.14
CA SER A 42 46.27 13.78 -9.79
C SER A 42 47.35 14.50 -10.62
N ASP A 43 48.53 13.90 -10.78
CA ASP A 43 49.61 14.44 -11.64
C ASP A 43 49.23 14.44 -13.12
N GLU A 44 48.49 13.44 -13.62
CA GLU A 44 47.98 13.42 -15.00
C GLU A 44 46.92 14.51 -15.23
N LEU A 45 45.99 14.72 -14.29
CA LEU A 45 45.00 15.80 -14.35
C LEU A 45 45.67 17.19 -14.32
N PHE A 46 46.70 17.37 -13.48
CA PHE A 46 47.46 18.62 -13.41
C PHE A 46 48.19 18.92 -14.73
N ASN A 47 48.77 17.90 -15.38
CA ASN A 47 49.41 18.03 -16.69
C ASN A 47 48.40 18.20 -17.85
N ALA A 48 47.21 17.58 -17.77
CA ALA A 48 46.14 17.77 -18.73
C ALA A 48 45.61 19.22 -18.73
N GLY A 49 45.45 19.82 -17.54
CA GLY A 49 45.11 21.23 -17.39
C GLY A 49 46.14 22.17 -18.05
N ARG A 50 47.43 21.82 -17.98
CA ARG A 50 48.52 22.59 -18.61
C ARG A 50 48.47 22.51 -20.15
N LYS A 51 48.17 21.34 -20.74
CA LYS A 51 48.04 21.16 -22.20
C LYS A 51 46.81 21.86 -22.80
N LYS A 52 45.70 22.00 -22.07
CA LYS A 52 44.51 22.76 -22.54
C LYS A 52 44.75 24.28 -22.61
N ARG A 53 45.83 24.82 -22.01
CA ARG A 53 46.12 26.26 -21.94
C ARG A 53 47.16 26.76 -22.97
N GLN A 54 47.51 25.96 -23.97
CA GLN A 54 48.51 26.27 -25.02
C GLN A 54 47.99 26.14 -26.48
N ARG A 55 46.67 26.08 -26.71
CA ARG A 55 46.08 26.03 -28.06
C ARG A 55 44.90 27.00 -28.24
N ARG A 56 45.21 28.29 -28.04
CA ARG A 56 44.52 29.55 -28.40
C ARG A 56 45.39 30.64 -27.73
N ASP A 57 45.97 31.63 -28.42
CA ASP A 57 45.74 32.15 -29.78
C ASP A 57 47.04 32.52 -30.50
N SER A 58 46.95 32.72 -31.83
CA SER A 58 47.76 33.60 -32.72
C SER A 58 48.03 32.94 -34.10
N PRO A 59 48.27 33.71 -35.19
CA PRO A 59 48.52 35.16 -35.24
C PRO A 59 47.71 35.97 -36.28
N THR A 60 47.47 37.25 -35.96
CA THR A 60 47.62 38.34 -36.95
C THR A 60 48.28 39.56 -36.28
N ARG A 61 48.74 40.55 -37.05
CA ARG A 61 49.86 41.45 -36.73
C ARG A 61 49.41 42.90 -36.45
N GLN A 62 50.29 43.70 -35.83
CA GLN A 62 50.19 45.15 -35.52
C GLN A 62 49.37 45.50 -34.24
N GLY A 63 49.81 46.42 -33.36
CA GLY A 63 51.13 47.05 -33.22
C GLY A 63 51.27 48.15 -32.14
N ASN A 64 52.29 48.03 -31.27
CA ASN A 64 52.92 49.06 -30.40
C ASN A 64 52.13 49.73 -29.22
N PRO A 65 52.83 50.38 -28.23
CA PRO A 65 52.38 50.43 -26.83
C PRO A 65 52.45 51.81 -26.08
N SER A 66 51.92 51.90 -24.85
CA SER A 66 52.46 52.76 -23.74
C SER A 66 51.75 52.64 -22.36
N THR A 67 52.52 52.50 -21.26
CA THR A 67 52.37 53.09 -19.88
C THR A 67 51.08 52.92 -19.02
N SER A 68 51.03 53.06 -17.66
CA SER A 68 51.96 52.79 -16.52
C SER A 68 51.35 53.18 -15.13
N ARG A 69 51.77 52.53 -14.00
CA ARG A 69 51.72 52.99 -12.55
C ARG A 69 50.34 53.08 -11.82
N SER A 70 50.19 53.04 -10.45
CA SER A 70 51.01 52.52 -9.30
C SER A 70 50.34 52.61 -7.87
N THR A 71 50.74 51.74 -6.89
CA THR A 71 50.91 51.94 -5.38
C THR A 71 49.72 52.26 -4.40
N MET A 72 49.43 51.52 -3.28
CA MET A 72 49.92 51.47 -1.83
C MET A 72 49.02 52.23 -0.78
N GLN A 73 48.96 52.07 0.58
CA GLN A 73 49.44 51.13 1.66
C GLN A 73 48.77 51.38 3.08
N GLY A 74 48.80 50.40 4.03
CA GLY A 74 48.76 50.57 5.54
C GLY A 74 47.41 50.46 6.32
N GLY A 75 47.29 50.18 7.66
CA GLY A 75 48.18 49.51 8.66
C GLY A 75 47.89 49.65 10.21
N THR A 76 47.93 48.54 11.00
CA THR A 76 48.24 48.40 12.50
C THR A 76 47.18 48.85 13.59
N ARG A 77 47.25 48.69 14.97
CA ARG A 77 48.24 48.21 16.01
C ARG A 77 47.67 47.99 17.50
N THR A 78 48.12 46.95 18.27
CA THR A 78 48.39 46.83 19.79
C THR A 78 47.36 47.15 20.93
N ALA A 79 47.40 46.68 22.23
CA ALA A 79 48.04 45.52 22.96
C ALA A 79 47.76 45.39 24.53
N GLN A 80 47.95 44.16 25.12
CA GLN A 80 48.45 43.75 26.50
C GLN A 80 47.66 44.01 27.83
N PRO A 81 48.01 43.44 29.06
CA PRO A 81 49.20 42.66 29.55
C PRO A 81 48.97 41.32 30.37
N THR A 82 50.01 40.79 31.09
CA THR A 82 50.22 39.42 31.73
C THR A 82 50.71 39.50 33.23
N PRO A 83 51.39 38.56 34.00
CA PRO A 83 51.87 37.12 33.83
C PRO A 83 51.90 36.12 35.10
N GLY A 84 52.37 34.85 34.94
CA GLY A 84 53.17 34.04 35.95
C GLY A 84 52.53 32.83 36.72
N GLY A 85 53.20 31.70 37.10
CA GLY A 85 54.51 31.09 36.69
C GLY A 85 55.07 29.85 37.50
N SER A 86 55.83 28.94 36.85
CA SER A 86 56.70 27.79 37.37
C SER A 86 56.00 26.47 37.83
N ARG A 87 56.56 25.26 38.18
CA ARG A 87 57.88 24.53 38.40
C ARG A 87 57.57 22.96 38.42
N SER A 88 58.38 21.86 38.55
CA SER A 88 59.83 21.45 38.55
C SER A 88 60.07 19.88 38.53
N THR A 89 61.22 19.39 38.02
CA THR A 89 62.05 18.15 38.36
C THR A 89 61.54 16.66 38.50
N VAL A 90 61.90 15.77 37.53
CA VAL A 90 62.75 14.50 37.51
C VAL A 90 63.16 13.79 38.86
N PRO A 91 63.42 12.42 39.04
CA PRO A 91 63.75 11.27 38.11
C PRO A 91 63.23 9.77 38.36
N LEU A 92 63.20 8.94 37.30
CA LEU A 92 63.63 7.49 37.15
C LEU A 92 62.99 6.32 38.03
N PRO A 93 63.54 5.07 38.19
CA PRO A 93 62.93 3.77 37.73
C PRO A 93 62.92 2.62 38.84
N PRO A 94 63.10 1.25 38.66
CA PRO A 94 63.08 0.29 37.51
C PRO A 94 62.49 -1.18 37.73
N LEU A 95 62.43 -1.99 36.64
CA LEU A 95 62.76 -3.46 36.48
C LEU A 95 61.92 -4.71 37.00
N SER A 96 61.72 -5.67 36.05
CA SER A 96 61.78 -7.17 36.20
C SER A 96 60.57 -7.97 36.79
N ARG A 97 60.34 -9.31 36.61
CA ARG A 97 60.91 -10.42 35.77
C ARG A 97 60.01 -11.72 35.79
N ASN A 98 60.11 -12.60 34.77
CA ASN A 98 59.82 -14.08 34.74
C ASN A 98 58.37 -14.58 35.08
N ALA A 99 57.86 -15.82 34.91
CA ALA A 99 58.00 -17.08 34.11
C ALA A 99 57.08 -18.15 34.87
N ALA A 100 56.73 -19.40 34.48
CA ALA A 100 57.04 -20.36 33.40
C ALA A 100 55.99 -21.54 33.31
N GLU A 101 56.05 -22.39 32.26
CA GLU A 101 55.81 -23.88 32.19
C GLU A 101 54.42 -24.56 32.54
N ALA A 102 54.03 -25.79 32.10
CA ALA A 102 54.38 -26.67 30.93
C ALA A 102 53.52 -28.00 30.78
N SER A 103 53.55 -28.64 29.59
CA SER A 103 53.39 -30.12 29.27
C SER A 103 51.98 -30.81 29.36
N PHE A 104 51.62 -31.98 28.75
CA PHE A 104 52.32 -33.19 28.19
C PHE A 104 51.57 -33.96 27.02
N HIS A 105 52.34 -34.67 26.14
CA HIS A 105 52.17 -35.89 25.24
C HIS A 105 50.85 -36.71 24.98
N ALA A 106 50.67 -37.62 23.95
CA ALA A 106 51.37 -37.96 22.66
C ALA A 106 50.72 -39.09 21.75
N SER A 107 51.07 -39.12 20.43
CA SER A 107 51.41 -40.30 19.54
C SER A 107 50.33 -41.20 18.80
N PRO A 108 50.68 -42.11 17.82
CA PRO A 108 50.06 -42.11 16.45
C PRO A 108 49.74 -43.51 15.78
N TYR A 109 49.38 -43.57 14.47
CA TYR A 109 49.66 -44.67 13.49
C TYR A 109 49.42 -44.27 11.98
N GLN A 110 49.52 -45.18 10.99
CA GLN A 110 49.68 -44.92 9.51
C GLN A 110 48.80 -45.88 8.61
N SER A 111 48.85 -46.05 7.26
CA SER A 111 49.72 -45.64 6.11
C SER A 111 49.10 -45.97 4.70
N ALA A 112 49.44 -45.24 3.62
CA ALA A 112 49.41 -45.60 2.15
C ALA A 112 48.03 -45.96 1.48
N SER A 113 47.72 -45.83 0.16
CA SER A 113 48.29 -45.33 -1.13
C SER A 113 47.14 -45.30 -2.22
N ASP A 114 47.16 -45.00 -3.53
CA ASP A 114 48.16 -44.61 -4.58
C ASP A 114 47.47 -43.92 -5.83
N ILE A 115 48.13 -43.82 -7.01
CA ILE A 115 47.76 -43.16 -8.30
C ILE A 115 48.32 -43.95 -9.53
N PRO A 116 48.29 -43.56 -10.86
CA PRO A 116 47.74 -42.41 -11.65
C PRO A 116 46.87 -42.91 -12.88
N PRO A 117 46.85 -42.37 -14.14
CA PRO A 117 47.09 -41.02 -14.74
C PRO A 117 45.97 -40.48 -15.71
N SER A 118 46.21 -39.30 -16.31
CA SER A 118 45.37 -38.55 -17.29
C SER A 118 45.51 -39.01 -18.77
N PRO A 119 44.78 -38.41 -19.77
CA PRO A 119 45.30 -37.19 -20.43
C PRO A 119 44.27 -36.17 -21.02
N THR A 120 44.76 -34.95 -21.30
CA THR A 120 44.23 -33.94 -22.26
C THR A 120 45.20 -33.90 -23.50
N PRO A 121 45.10 -33.10 -24.60
CA PRO A 121 44.67 -31.68 -24.70
C PRO A 121 43.98 -31.23 -26.03
N HIS A 122 43.68 -29.94 -26.17
CA HIS A 122 44.35 -29.04 -27.16
C HIS A 122 43.78 -27.60 -27.15
N GLU A 123 44.66 -26.63 -27.37
CA GLU A 123 44.35 -25.19 -27.49
C GLU A 123 44.42 -24.72 -28.95
N THR A 124 43.80 -23.58 -29.28
CA THR A 124 44.39 -22.63 -30.25
C THR A 124 43.76 -21.23 -30.16
N THR A 125 44.61 -20.20 -30.12
CA THR A 125 44.28 -18.80 -30.49
C THR A 125 45.48 -18.22 -31.27
N PRO A 126 45.30 -17.17 -32.10
CA PRO A 126 45.79 -15.86 -31.65
C PRO A 126 45.06 -14.60 -32.22
N PHE A 127 45.17 -13.48 -31.47
CA PHE A 127 45.47 -12.08 -31.88
C PHE A 127 45.08 -11.49 -33.27
N ILE A 128 44.81 -10.18 -33.49
CA ILE A 128 44.67 -8.94 -32.68
C ILE A 128 43.87 -7.91 -33.51
N HIS A 129 42.94 -7.14 -32.92
CA HIS A 129 42.89 -5.66 -33.01
C HIS A 129 41.72 -5.03 -32.22
N THR A 130 41.99 -3.94 -31.52
CA THR A 130 41.00 -2.99 -30.94
C THR A 130 41.20 -1.60 -31.58
N PRO A 131 40.21 -0.68 -31.50
CA PRO A 131 40.20 0.27 -30.36
C PRO A 131 38.80 0.76 -29.86
N SER A 132 38.77 1.19 -28.58
CA SER A 132 37.87 2.17 -27.90
C SER A 132 36.40 2.37 -28.35
N ARG A 133 35.37 2.13 -27.51
CA ARG A 133 34.95 2.80 -26.23
C ARG A 133 34.51 4.28 -26.35
N ILE A 134 33.25 4.56 -25.96
CA ILE A 134 32.78 5.80 -25.31
C ILE A 134 31.67 5.42 -24.27
N ASN A 135 31.89 5.79 -22.99
CA ASN A 135 30.96 6.18 -21.89
C ASN A 135 29.64 5.39 -21.59
N SER A 136 29.12 5.35 -20.35
CA SER A 136 29.66 5.74 -19.03
C SER A 136 28.79 5.24 -17.87
N ASP A 137 29.42 4.67 -16.85
CA ASP A 137 28.99 4.58 -15.45
C ASP A 137 29.29 5.95 -14.74
N SER A 138 28.87 6.31 -13.51
CA SER A 138 27.75 5.95 -12.60
C SER A 138 27.86 6.91 -11.36
N ASP A 139 27.41 6.46 -10.18
CA ASP A 139 27.72 6.96 -8.82
C ASP A 139 27.06 8.30 -8.41
N GLU A 140 26.47 8.50 -7.22
CA GLU A 140 26.63 7.96 -5.85
C GLU A 140 27.82 8.54 -5.05
N GLU A 141 27.51 9.26 -3.97
CA GLU A 141 28.45 9.62 -2.88
C GLU A 141 27.74 9.41 -1.53
N GLU A 142 28.44 8.81 -0.57
CA GLU A 142 28.01 8.73 0.84
C GLU A 142 28.96 9.56 1.73
N GLY A 143 28.48 9.94 2.92
CA GLY A 143 29.11 10.96 3.77
C GLY A 143 30.23 10.47 4.70
N LEU A 144 30.94 11.44 5.30
CA LEU A 144 31.96 11.22 6.33
C LEU A 144 31.37 11.40 7.74
N GLU A 145 31.79 10.56 8.69
CA GLU A 145 31.58 10.76 10.14
C GLU A 145 32.91 11.09 10.85
N TYR A 146 32.79 11.65 12.06
CA TYR A 146 33.90 11.97 12.97
C TYR A 146 33.59 11.44 14.37
N GLU A 147 34.54 10.73 14.99
CA GLU A 147 34.55 10.40 16.42
C GLU A 147 35.10 11.62 17.25
N ASN A 148 35.21 11.65 18.59
CA ASN A 148 34.96 10.69 19.69
C ASN A 148 34.82 11.45 21.05
N LEU A 149 34.62 10.73 22.17
CA LEU A 149 35.10 10.96 23.57
C LEU A 149 34.06 10.97 24.73
N GLY A 150 34.28 10.05 25.70
CA GLY A 150 33.94 10.12 27.15
C GLY A 150 32.49 9.82 27.60
N ASP A 151 32.16 9.45 28.85
CA ASP A 151 32.89 9.01 30.09
C ASP A 151 31.81 8.56 31.13
N GLU A 152 32.01 7.76 32.20
CA GLU A 152 32.81 6.54 32.49
C GLU A 152 32.24 5.85 33.79
N PHE A 153 32.48 4.55 34.04
CA PHE A 153 32.10 3.76 35.25
C PHE A 153 30.57 3.61 35.57
N SER A 154 30.07 2.69 36.43
CA SER A 154 30.68 1.72 37.37
C SER A 154 29.85 0.43 37.59
N GLN A 155 30.38 -0.51 38.38
CA GLN A 155 29.75 -1.77 38.88
C GLN A 155 28.99 -1.54 40.22
N ALA A 156 28.31 -2.48 40.90
CA ALA A 156 28.01 -3.91 40.65
C ALA A 156 26.48 -4.20 40.81
N VAL A 157 25.86 -5.10 41.61
CA VAL A 157 26.22 -6.05 42.71
C VAL A 157 25.26 -7.27 42.63
N PHE A 158 25.62 -8.45 43.16
CA PHE A 158 24.74 -9.65 43.26
C PHE A 158 24.15 -9.87 44.67
N GLY A 159 23.05 -10.65 44.77
CA GLY A 159 22.50 -11.17 46.03
C GLY A 159 21.74 -12.49 45.85
N ASP A 160 22.06 -13.49 46.67
CA ASP A 160 21.63 -14.91 46.60
C ASP A 160 21.22 -15.44 47.99
N PRO A 161 20.64 -16.66 48.14
CA PRO A 161 19.92 -17.48 47.14
C PRO A 161 18.40 -17.56 47.48
N PRO A 162 17.79 -18.54 48.23
CA PRO A 162 18.24 -19.79 48.85
C PRO A 162 17.73 -21.09 48.16
N ASN A 163 17.90 -22.25 48.81
CA ASN A 163 17.51 -23.61 48.35
C ASN A 163 16.04 -24.00 48.63
N GLY A 164 15.54 -25.03 47.94
CA GLY A 164 14.28 -25.70 48.31
C GLY A 164 13.85 -26.92 47.46
N SER A 165 14.65 -28.00 47.41
CA SER A 165 14.19 -29.31 46.86
C SER A 165 13.23 -30.01 47.84
N PRO A 166 12.25 -30.82 47.36
CA PRO A 166 12.54 -32.27 47.24
C PRO A 166 11.82 -33.03 46.09
N ASP A 167 12.49 -34.08 45.62
CA ASP A 167 11.94 -35.31 44.99
C ASP A 167 11.65 -36.33 46.14
N PRO A 168 10.89 -37.46 46.02
CA PRO A 168 10.77 -38.29 44.82
C PRO A 168 9.49 -39.12 44.51
N GLY A 169 9.38 -39.51 43.24
CA GLY A 169 8.82 -40.80 42.78
C GLY A 169 7.33 -40.82 42.36
N GLY A 170 6.90 -41.76 41.51
CA GLY A 170 7.69 -42.74 40.74
C GLY A 170 6.89 -43.97 40.26
N ARG A 171 7.49 -44.71 39.31
CA ARG A 171 7.04 -45.97 38.66
C ARG A 171 6.00 -45.85 37.52
N ASN A 172 6.33 -46.53 36.41
CA ASN A 172 5.59 -47.58 35.68
C ASN A 172 4.05 -47.46 35.50
N ASP A 173 3.45 -47.88 34.38
CA ASP A 173 3.85 -48.95 33.43
C ASP A 173 3.62 -48.61 31.94
N SER A 174 3.98 -49.55 31.05
CA SER A 174 3.78 -49.52 29.59
C SER A 174 2.76 -50.61 29.15
N PRO A 175 2.65 -50.97 27.85
CA PRO A 175 1.99 -50.27 26.75
C PRO A 175 0.84 -51.13 26.13
N SER A 176 0.37 -50.80 24.91
CA SER A 176 -0.58 -51.54 24.02
C SER A 176 -2.00 -50.95 23.95
N ARG A 177 -2.79 -51.05 22.87
CA ARG A 177 -2.57 -51.54 21.47
C ARG A 177 -3.77 -51.10 20.59
N MET A 178 -3.51 -50.66 19.35
CA MET A 178 -4.35 -50.86 18.12
C MET A 178 -5.83 -50.37 18.19
N ALA A 179 -6.58 -50.18 17.10
CA ALA A 179 -6.35 -50.29 15.66
C ALA A 179 -6.90 -49.01 14.98
N GLN A 180 -6.29 -48.49 13.92
CA GLN A 180 -6.79 -48.66 12.54
C GLN A 180 -8.31 -48.76 12.40
N ASP A 181 -8.93 -47.68 11.93
CA ASP A 181 -9.99 -47.78 10.93
C ASP A 181 -9.71 -46.79 9.80
N ARG A 182 -10.04 -47.17 8.56
CA ARG A 182 -9.94 -46.31 7.36
C ARG A 182 -11.32 -46.25 6.73
N MET A 183 -11.87 -45.05 6.57
CA MET A 183 -13.03 -44.84 5.69
C MET A 183 -12.60 -44.03 4.46
N ASN A 184 -13.19 -44.37 3.32
CA ASN A 184 -12.88 -43.75 2.03
C ASN A 184 -13.47 -42.34 1.96
N MET A 185 -12.79 -41.45 1.25
CA MET A 185 -13.21 -40.05 1.06
C MET A 185 -13.59 -39.82 -0.41
N GLU A 186 -14.74 -40.34 -0.81
CA GLU A 186 -15.35 -40.12 -2.13
C GLU A 186 -16.78 -39.58 -1.95
N ASN A 187 -17.19 -38.68 -2.86
CA ASN A 187 -18.39 -37.85 -2.83
C ASN A 187 -18.35 -36.67 -1.83
N ILE A 188 -18.34 -35.46 -2.39
CA ILE A 188 -18.76 -34.23 -1.69
C ILE A 188 -20.27 -34.09 -2.00
N PRO A 189 -21.16 -34.00 -1.00
CA PRO A 189 -22.58 -33.76 -1.25
C PRO A 189 -22.82 -32.37 -1.86
N GLU A 190 -23.82 -32.26 -2.72
CA GLU A 190 -24.47 -30.97 -2.97
C GLU A 190 -25.25 -30.56 -1.70
N PRO A 191 -25.34 -29.26 -1.36
CA PRO A 191 -26.05 -28.81 -0.17
C PRO A 191 -27.53 -29.15 -0.27
N THR A 192 -28.08 -29.62 0.84
CA THR A 192 -29.50 -29.99 0.95
C THR A 192 -30.40 -28.75 0.89
N ASP A 193 -31.67 -28.94 0.50
CA ASP A 193 -32.66 -27.85 0.53
C ASP A 193 -32.83 -27.27 1.94
N ASP A 194 -32.68 -28.08 2.99
CA ASP A 194 -32.74 -27.62 4.39
C ASP A 194 -31.56 -26.69 4.75
N GLU A 195 -30.32 -27.02 4.33
CA GLU A 195 -29.14 -26.14 4.50
C GLU A 195 -29.29 -24.83 3.70
N LEU A 196 -29.92 -24.89 2.53
CA LEU A 196 -30.25 -23.71 1.73
C LEU A 196 -31.36 -22.86 2.36
N ASP A 197 -32.29 -23.47 3.09
CA ASP A 197 -33.40 -22.76 3.76
C ASP A 197 -32.98 -22.16 5.11
N ASP A 198 -32.11 -22.82 5.88
CA ASP A 198 -31.46 -22.20 7.05
C ASP A 198 -30.53 -21.04 6.63
N LEU A 199 -29.84 -21.14 5.49
CA LEU A 199 -29.13 -20.00 4.90
C LEU A 199 -30.06 -18.86 4.47
N ARG A 200 -31.32 -19.12 4.07
CA ARG A 200 -32.33 -18.07 3.83
C ARG A 200 -32.76 -17.43 5.16
N ARG A 201 -33.02 -18.22 6.20
CA ARG A 201 -33.36 -17.73 7.55
C ARG A 201 -32.24 -16.86 8.15
N MET A 202 -30.97 -17.19 7.89
CA MET A 202 -29.81 -16.35 8.25
C MET A 202 -29.70 -15.04 7.46
N LEU A 203 -30.44 -14.88 6.35
CA LEU A 203 -30.43 -13.69 5.49
C LEU A 203 -31.68 -12.80 5.65
N ASP A 204 -32.81 -13.37 6.07
CA ASP A 204 -34.07 -12.64 6.30
C ASP A 204 -34.16 -11.95 7.68
N ILE A 205 -33.06 -11.91 8.45
CA ILE A 205 -32.96 -11.11 9.70
C ILE A 205 -32.87 -9.61 9.36
N SER A 206 -34.00 -9.05 8.95
CA SER A 206 -34.22 -7.61 8.75
C SER A 206 -35.68 -7.24 9.06
N ARG A 207 -36.20 -7.84 10.13
CA ARG A 207 -37.43 -7.49 10.86
C ARG A 207 -37.34 -8.11 12.26
N GLY A 208 -37.07 -7.28 13.26
CA GLY A 208 -37.55 -7.51 14.61
C GLY A 208 -38.72 -6.56 14.83
N ASP A 209 -39.89 -7.11 15.13
CA ASP A 209 -41.02 -6.48 15.83
C ASP A 209 -42.19 -7.47 15.77
N ASP A 210 -42.51 -8.08 16.91
CA ASP A 210 -43.67 -8.96 17.05
C ASP A 210 -44.95 -8.12 17.16
N ILE A 211 -45.84 -8.22 16.16
CA ILE A 211 -47.18 -7.63 16.20
C ILE A 211 -48.20 -8.71 15.83
N GLU A 212 -49.15 -8.96 16.73
CA GLU A 212 -50.22 -9.95 16.57
C GLU A 212 -51.25 -9.51 15.51
N GLU A 213 -51.88 -10.47 14.82
CA GLU A 213 -52.84 -10.19 13.74
C GLU A 213 -54.22 -9.74 14.27
N GLU A 214 -54.69 -8.53 13.95
CA GLU A 214 -56.13 -8.19 14.05
C GLU A 214 -56.66 -7.35 12.85
N SER A 215 -57.50 -8.02 12.05
CA SER A 215 -58.58 -7.56 11.14
C SER A 215 -58.56 -6.18 10.44
N ASP A 216 -58.59 -6.25 9.10
CA ASP A 216 -59.43 -5.48 8.15
C ASP A 216 -59.92 -4.06 8.50
N ALA A 217 -59.30 -3.04 7.88
CA ALA A 217 -59.98 -1.80 7.49
C ALA A 217 -59.39 -1.25 6.17
N ALA A 218 -60.23 -0.79 5.25
CA ALA A 218 -59.81 -0.42 3.89
C ALA A 218 -59.15 0.98 3.81
N VAL A 219 -58.07 1.09 3.04
CA VAL A 219 -57.34 2.34 2.77
C VAL A 219 -57.57 2.79 1.31
N PRO A 220 -57.94 4.06 1.05
CA PRO A 220 -58.14 4.58 -0.31
C PRO A 220 -56.80 4.86 -1.05
N PRO A 221 -56.81 4.98 -2.40
CA PRO A 221 -55.60 5.20 -3.19
C PRO A 221 -54.98 6.60 -2.96
N PRO A 222 -53.66 6.77 -3.19
CA PRO A 222 -52.93 7.98 -2.83
C PRO A 222 -53.19 9.15 -3.80
N GLU A 223 -53.52 10.33 -3.25
CA GLU A 223 -53.45 11.59 -4.00
C GLU A 223 -52.00 12.07 -4.08
N ALA A 224 -51.54 12.33 -5.31
CA ALA A 224 -50.25 12.97 -5.57
C ALA A 224 -50.38 14.51 -5.59
N ASP A 225 -49.22 15.18 -5.61
CA ASP A 225 -49.03 16.63 -5.80
C ASP A 225 -49.38 17.56 -4.60
N ARG A 226 -48.58 17.46 -3.53
CA ARG A 226 -48.19 18.65 -2.75
C ARG A 226 -46.69 18.86 -2.76
N ARG A 227 -46.29 20.01 -3.30
CA ARG A 227 -44.93 20.37 -3.71
C ARG A 227 -44.15 21.13 -2.64
N LEU A 228 -42.83 21.06 -2.77
CA LEU A 228 -41.91 22.19 -2.59
C LEU A 228 -42.02 22.98 -1.27
N GLN A 229 -41.60 22.32 -0.19
CA GLN A 229 -40.79 22.88 0.89
C GLN A 229 -39.87 21.73 1.37
N GLY A 230 -38.62 21.93 1.79
CA GLY A 230 -37.93 23.19 2.07
C GLY A 230 -37.45 23.19 3.52
N ASP A 231 -36.18 22.81 3.71
CA ASP A 231 -35.44 22.75 4.98
C ASP A 231 -36.06 21.91 6.12
N GLY A 232 -35.56 20.67 6.25
CA GLY A 232 -35.70 19.83 7.45
C GLY A 232 -34.54 18.83 7.52
N PRO A 233 -33.99 18.52 8.72
CA PRO A 233 -32.93 17.53 8.84
C PRO A 233 -33.47 16.13 8.52
N VAL A 234 -32.76 15.39 7.67
CA VAL A 234 -32.98 13.95 7.49
C VAL A 234 -32.70 13.25 8.81
N ASP A 235 -33.61 12.38 9.27
CA ASP A 235 -33.49 11.76 10.59
C ASP A 235 -32.78 10.40 10.54
N PHE A 236 -31.73 10.23 11.33
CA PHE A 236 -30.83 9.06 11.33
C PHE A 236 -31.01 8.20 12.59
N ASP A 237 -32.22 7.63 12.74
CA ASP A 237 -32.68 6.67 13.77
C ASP A 237 -32.69 7.12 15.25
N ASP A 238 -33.78 6.76 15.94
CA ASP A 238 -33.91 6.91 17.41
C ASP A 238 -32.98 5.96 18.20
N ASP A 239 -32.59 4.81 17.64
CA ASP A 239 -31.64 3.90 18.29
C ASP A 239 -30.26 4.52 18.48
N VAL A 240 -29.82 5.36 17.53
CA VAL A 240 -28.59 6.14 17.68
C VAL A 240 -28.77 7.09 18.86
N ARG A 241 -29.81 7.92 18.85
CA ARG A 241 -30.11 8.91 19.91
C ARG A 241 -30.13 8.31 21.31
N ARG A 242 -30.66 7.09 21.46
CA ARG A 242 -30.71 6.37 22.74
C ARG A 242 -29.31 6.12 23.33
N ILE A 243 -28.39 5.60 22.53
CA ILE A 243 -27.00 5.37 22.95
C ILE A 243 -26.25 6.70 23.09
N GLU A 244 -26.58 7.72 22.27
CA GLU A 244 -26.00 9.05 22.40
C GLU A 244 -26.31 9.72 23.75
N GLN A 245 -27.53 9.54 24.28
CA GLN A 245 -27.90 9.98 25.64
C GLN A 245 -27.17 9.17 26.71
N GLU A 246 -27.16 7.82 26.63
CA GLU A 246 -26.44 6.99 27.61
C GLU A 246 -24.92 7.28 27.63
N LEU A 247 -24.33 7.71 26.51
CA LEU A 247 -22.92 8.13 26.43
C LEU A 247 -22.65 9.49 27.11
N GLU A 248 -23.64 10.37 27.22
CA GLU A 248 -23.50 11.68 27.89
C GLU A 248 -23.79 11.57 29.41
N ASP A 249 -24.68 10.67 29.82
CA ASP A 249 -24.99 10.40 31.24
C ASP A 249 -24.00 9.46 31.96
N VAL A 250 -23.22 8.64 31.24
CA VAL A 250 -22.29 7.69 31.86
C VAL A 250 -21.09 8.39 32.51
N VAL A 251 -20.98 8.24 33.84
CA VAL A 251 -19.85 8.69 34.64
C VAL A 251 -18.60 7.84 34.33
N VAL A 252 -17.87 8.23 33.29
CA VAL A 252 -16.55 7.65 32.97
C VAL A 252 -15.55 8.00 34.07
N HIS A 253 -14.72 7.06 34.52
CA HIS A 253 -13.67 7.34 35.51
C HIS A 253 -12.27 7.52 34.89
N ARG A 254 -11.88 6.67 33.92
CA ARG A 254 -10.51 6.63 33.37
C ARG A 254 -10.20 7.84 32.47
N ARG A 255 -9.00 8.44 32.61
CA ARG A 255 -8.64 9.72 31.97
C ARG A 255 -8.63 9.66 30.44
N ASP A 256 -8.12 8.58 29.86
CA ASP A 256 -8.06 8.35 28.42
C ASP A 256 -9.45 8.11 27.83
N LEU A 257 -10.31 7.37 28.52
CA LEU A 257 -11.72 7.21 28.14
C LEU A 257 -12.47 8.56 28.19
N LYS A 258 -12.29 9.36 29.25
CA LYS A 258 -12.81 10.75 29.32
C LYS A 258 -12.34 11.60 28.14
N THR A 259 -11.07 11.46 27.76
CA THR A 259 -10.49 12.21 26.63
C THR A 259 -11.14 11.79 25.31
N ALA A 260 -11.38 10.49 25.09
CA ALA A 260 -12.04 9.99 23.89
C ALA A 260 -13.52 10.43 23.82
N VAL A 261 -14.24 10.38 24.94
CA VAL A 261 -15.63 10.89 25.01
C VAL A 261 -15.69 12.40 24.79
N GLU A 262 -14.78 13.20 25.33
CA GLU A 262 -14.75 14.65 25.07
C GLU A 262 -14.38 14.97 23.60
N PHE A 263 -13.50 14.19 22.95
CA PHE A 263 -13.30 14.29 21.49
C PHE A 263 -14.59 13.99 20.72
N ILE A 264 -15.32 12.94 21.09
CA ILE A 264 -16.61 12.59 20.47
C ILE A 264 -17.62 13.71 20.67
N ARG A 265 -17.77 14.24 21.89
CA ARG A 265 -18.66 15.34 22.23
C ARG A 265 -18.33 16.60 21.41
N LEU A 266 -17.05 16.95 21.28
CA LEU A 266 -16.62 18.12 20.50
C LEU A 266 -16.82 17.94 18.98
N VAL A 267 -16.72 16.72 18.44
CA VAL A 267 -17.12 16.45 17.04
C VAL A 267 -18.66 16.50 16.91
N ARG A 268 -19.42 15.99 17.89
CA ARG A 268 -20.89 16.05 17.91
C ARG A 268 -21.39 17.49 18.02
N THR A 269 -20.76 18.36 18.80
CA THR A 269 -21.16 19.77 18.94
C THR A 269 -20.64 20.68 17.83
N ALA A 270 -19.69 20.24 17.01
CA ALA A 270 -19.00 21.03 15.97
C ALA A 270 -19.87 21.97 15.14
N SER A 271 -19.32 23.15 14.81
CA SER A 271 -19.89 24.17 13.92
C SER A 271 -18.84 24.72 12.95
N LEU A 272 -19.27 25.42 11.88
CA LEU A 272 -18.33 26.08 10.97
C LEU A 272 -17.72 27.36 11.56
N ASP A 273 -18.44 28.07 12.43
CA ASP A 273 -17.96 29.31 13.06
C ASP A 273 -16.89 29.07 14.13
N GLU A 274 -16.87 27.89 14.75
CA GLU A 274 -15.81 27.45 15.68
C GLU A 274 -14.60 26.82 14.94
N SER A 275 -14.66 26.69 13.62
CA SER A 275 -13.55 26.13 12.84
C SER A 275 -12.38 27.11 12.71
N SER A 276 -11.15 26.59 12.66
CA SER A 276 -9.93 27.38 12.44
C SER A 276 -9.73 27.81 10.97
N LEU A 277 -10.82 28.10 10.25
CA LEU A 277 -10.80 28.57 8.87
C LEU A 277 -10.85 30.10 8.77
N PRO A 278 -10.14 30.73 7.81
CA PRO A 278 -10.28 32.16 7.56
C PRO A 278 -11.72 32.54 7.20
N LEU A 279 -12.20 33.69 7.67
CA LEU A 279 -13.55 34.18 7.41
C LEU A 279 -13.90 34.23 5.90
N SER A 280 -12.92 34.56 5.05
CA SER A 280 -13.10 34.56 3.58
C SER A 280 -13.21 33.17 2.97
N VAL A 281 -12.74 32.11 3.64
CA VAL A 281 -13.02 30.71 3.27
C VAL A 281 -14.43 30.34 3.70
N LEU A 282 -14.83 30.65 4.94
CA LEU A 282 -16.18 30.39 5.44
C LEU A 282 -17.26 31.08 4.59
N GLN A 283 -17.00 32.32 4.15
CA GLN A 283 -17.89 33.05 3.25
C GLN A 283 -18.08 32.34 1.89
N ARG A 284 -17.01 31.80 1.28
CA ARG A 284 -17.11 31.00 0.03
C ARG A 284 -17.74 29.62 0.25
N LEU A 285 -17.47 29.01 1.41
CA LEU A 285 -18.02 27.71 1.77
C LEU A 285 -19.56 27.78 1.93
N ARG A 286 -20.05 28.88 2.53
CA ARG A 286 -21.48 29.18 2.69
C ARG A 286 -22.15 29.77 1.44
N ASN A 287 -21.37 30.43 0.57
CA ASN A 287 -21.85 31.11 -0.63
C ASN A 287 -20.93 30.78 -1.82
N PRO A 288 -21.04 29.57 -2.40
CA PRO A 288 -20.31 29.22 -3.62
C PRO A 288 -20.78 30.09 -4.78
N ALA A 289 -19.85 30.45 -5.66
CA ALA A 289 -20.10 31.14 -6.92
C ALA A 289 -19.51 30.32 -8.08
N PRO A 290 -20.02 30.47 -9.32
CA PRO A 290 -19.35 29.91 -10.49
C PRO A 290 -17.90 30.41 -10.59
N PRO A 291 -16.94 29.55 -10.97
CA PRO A 291 -15.58 30.00 -11.29
C PRO A 291 -15.63 30.96 -12.48
N SER A 292 -14.78 31.99 -12.46
CA SER A 292 -14.63 32.91 -13.60
C SER A 292 -13.89 32.21 -14.74
N PRO A 293 -14.45 32.10 -15.96
CA PRO A 293 -13.81 31.36 -17.06
C PRO A 293 -12.39 31.88 -17.34
N LEU A 294 -11.45 31.02 -17.76
CA LEU A 294 -10.08 31.51 -18.00
C LEU A 294 -10.01 32.64 -19.04
N SER A 295 -10.95 32.65 -19.99
CA SER A 295 -11.09 33.70 -21.01
C SER A 295 -11.50 35.07 -20.45
N THR A 296 -11.79 35.21 -19.16
CA THR A 296 -12.05 36.50 -18.49
C THR A 296 -10.90 36.96 -17.59
N PHE A 297 -9.73 36.30 -17.61
CA PHE A 297 -8.52 36.85 -17.00
C PHE A 297 -7.78 37.74 -18.00
N ASP A 298 -8.02 39.05 -17.91
CA ASP A 298 -7.32 40.10 -18.67
C ASP A 298 -5.82 40.28 -18.28
N ASP A 299 -5.21 39.27 -17.67
CA ASP A 299 -3.81 39.24 -17.22
C ASP A 299 -3.03 38.07 -17.89
N PRO A 300 -2.37 38.33 -19.04
CA PRO A 300 -1.50 37.37 -19.68
C PRO A 300 -0.26 36.98 -18.84
N GLY A 301 0.17 37.85 -17.92
CA GLY A 301 1.29 37.59 -17.01
C GLY A 301 0.94 36.53 -15.97
N LEU A 302 -0.26 36.58 -15.41
CA LEU A 302 -0.84 35.52 -14.59
C LEU A 302 -0.96 34.21 -15.39
N MET A 303 -1.55 34.23 -16.58
CA MET A 303 -1.73 33.02 -17.40
C MET A 303 -0.40 32.34 -17.74
N LEU A 304 0.61 33.10 -18.18
CA LEU A 304 1.95 32.57 -18.42
C LEU A 304 2.60 32.04 -17.12
N SER A 305 2.35 32.68 -15.98
CA SER A 305 2.86 32.23 -14.67
C SER A 305 2.19 30.95 -14.18
N LEU A 306 0.88 30.75 -14.44
CA LEU A 306 0.17 29.50 -14.13
C LEU A 306 0.75 28.33 -14.93
N HIS A 307 0.87 28.48 -16.25
CA HIS A 307 1.49 27.44 -17.10
C HIS A 307 2.96 27.19 -16.73
N MET A 308 3.74 28.24 -16.45
CA MET A 308 5.13 28.09 -16.00
C MET A 308 5.21 27.35 -14.65
N PHE A 309 4.32 27.65 -13.70
CA PHE A 309 4.29 26.98 -12.40
C PHE A 309 3.93 25.49 -12.54
N LEU A 310 2.89 25.17 -13.32
CA LEU A 310 2.48 23.79 -13.60
C LEU A 310 3.57 23.00 -14.35
N ALA A 311 4.30 23.64 -15.26
CA ALA A 311 5.46 23.04 -15.95
C ALA A 311 6.72 22.91 -15.06
N THR A 312 6.76 23.53 -13.87
CA THR A 312 7.95 23.56 -13.00
C THR A 312 7.69 23.09 -11.56
N LEU A 313 6.58 22.39 -11.31
CA LEU A 313 6.18 21.88 -9.98
C LEU A 313 7.27 21.10 -9.24
N ASN A 314 8.16 20.42 -9.96
CA ASN A 314 9.23 19.60 -9.41
C ASN A 314 10.62 20.26 -9.49
N ALA A 315 10.69 21.51 -9.98
CA ALA A 315 11.92 22.31 -10.03
C ALA A 315 12.21 22.99 -8.68
N SER A 316 13.41 23.60 -8.56
CA SER A 316 13.76 24.39 -7.39
C SER A 316 13.18 25.81 -7.46
N GLN A 317 12.95 26.43 -6.29
CA GLN A 317 12.56 27.85 -6.20
C GLN A 317 13.56 28.79 -6.89
N ALA A 318 14.84 28.41 -6.98
CA ALA A 318 15.85 29.16 -7.71
C ALA A 318 15.62 29.11 -9.23
N ILE A 319 15.23 27.96 -9.78
CA ILE A 319 14.87 27.83 -11.21
C ILE A 319 13.65 28.69 -11.53
N TYR A 320 12.59 28.62 -10.72
CA TYR A 320 11.41 29.47 -10.93
C TYR A 320 11.76 30.97 -10.87
N SER A 321 12.53 31.39 -9.87
CA SER A 321 12.97 32.80 -9.74
C SER A 321 13.82 33.28 -10.92
N GLU A 322 14.73 32.44 -11.43
CA GLU A 322 15.56 32.77 -12.60
C GLU A 322 14.74 32.80 -13.90
N LEU A 323 13.72 31.95 -14.05
CA LEU A 323 12.77 32.00 -15.16
C LEU A 323 11.97 33.30 -15.16
N VAL A 324 11.43 33.73 -14.00
CA VAL A 324 10.76 35.03 -13.85
C VAL A 324 11.68 36.16 -14.29
N VAL A 325 12.91 36.22 -13.77
CA VAL A 325 13.91 37.26 -14.11
C VAL A 325 14.27 37.28 -15.61
N ARG A 326 14.26 36.14 -16.29
CA ARG A 326 14.51 36.06 -17.74
C ARG A 326 13.28 36.44 -18.56
N LEU A 327 12.10 35.95 -18.20
CA LEU A 327 10.86 36.26 -18.92
C LEU A 327 10.50 37.74 -18.82
N SER A 328 10.59 38.37 -17.65
CA SER A 328 10.39 39.82 -17.48
C SER A 328 11.43 40.70 -18.20
N ARG A 329 12.53 40.13 -18.72
CA ARG A 329 13.47 40.82 -19.62
C ARG A 329 13.18 40.60 -21.10
N CYS A 330 12.55 39.49 -21.46
CA CYS A 330 12.19 39.17 -22.85
C CYS A 330 10.80 39.69 -23.23
N PHE A 331 9.90 39.78 -22.24
CA PHE A 331 8.51 40.21 -22.36
C PHE A 331 8.20 41.24 -21.25
N PRO A 332 8.83 42.43 -21.25
CA PRO A 332 8.62 43.47 -20.23
C PRO A 332 7.18 44.00 -20.18
N GLU A 333 6.36 43.72 -21.19
CA GLU A 333 4.92 43.99 -21.26
C GLU A 333 4.06 43.09 -20.36
N PHE A 334 4.59 41.98 -19.85
CA PHE A 334 3.86 41.05 -18.97
C PHE A 334 4.43 41.04 -17.55
N ASP A 335 3.56 41.27 -16.56
CA ASP A 335 3.90 41.15 -15.14
C ASP A 335 3.99 39.67 -14.73
N ILE A 336 5.19 39.08 -14.80
CA ILE A 336 5.40 37.67 -14.47
C ILE A 336 5.41 37.46 -12.96
N TYR A 337 4.47 36.65 -12.46
CA TYR A 337 4.25 36.45 -11.04
C TYR A 337 5.41 35.68 -10.40
N SER A 338 5.99 36.26 -9.34
CA SER A 338 6.94 35.55 -8.48
C SER A 338 6.31 34.33 -7.80
N LEU A 339 7.14 33.38 -7.34
CA LEU A 339 6.65 32.13 -6.74
C LEU A 339 5.64 32.36 -5.59
N TYR A 340 5.86 33.42 -4.79
CA TYR A 340 4.93 33.84 -3.74
C TYR A 340 3.59 34.32 -4.29
N ARG A 341 3.60 35.21 -5.30
CA ARG A 341 2.38 35.73 -5.94
C ARG A 341 1.58 34.61 -6.61
N ILE A 342 2.23 33.73 -7.38
CA ILE A 342 1.52 32.66 -8.09
C ILE A 342 0.95 31.62 -7.12
N THR A 343 1.66 31.28 -6.04
CA THR A 343 1.15 30.36 -5.01
C THR A 343 -0.07 30.95 -4.30
N LYS A 344 -0.05 32.26 -3.99
CA LYS A 344 -1.22 32.94 -3.40
C LYS A 344 -2.41 33.05 -4.37
N GLN A 345 -2.16 33.22 -5.66
CA GLN A 345 -3.23 33.20 -6.66
C GLN A 345 -3.80 31.78 -6.87
N ILE A 346 -2.96 30.74 -6.80
CA ILE A 346 -3.42 29.34 -6.83
C ILE A 346 -4.21 28.97 -5.57
N GLU A 347 -3.81 29.44 -4.38
CA GLU A 347 -4.58 29.31 -3.13
C GLU A 347 -5.96 29.99 -3.23
N LEU A 348 -6.05 31.14 -3.91
CA LEU A 348 -7.31 31.82 -4.19
C LEU A 348 -8.18 31.08 -5.22
N LEU A 349 -7.62 30.74 -6.38
CA LEU A 349 -8.33 30.11 -7.51
C LEU A 349 -8.75 28.66 -7.22
N SER A 350 -7.93 27.88 -6.52
CA SER A 350 -8.29 26.53 -6.10
C SER A 350 -9.33 26.50 -4.98
N GLY A 351 -9.54 27.63 -4.28
CA GLY A 351 -10.39 27.76 -3.10
C GLY A 351 -9.89 27.01 -1.86
N SER A 352 -8.90 26.12 -1.99
CA SER A 352 -8.45 25.15 -1.01
C SER A 352 -7.88 25.80 0.25
N ALA A 353 -8.24 25.26 1.41
CA ALA A 353 -7.92 25.84 2.71
C ALA A 353 -7.22 24.82 3.63
N THR A 354 -6.07 25.21 4.17
CA THR A 354 -5.29 24.41 5.12
C THR A 354 -5.36 25.03 6.51
N MET A 355 -5.77 24.23 7.48
CA MET A 355 -5.68 24.53 8.91
C MET A 355 -4.34 23.99 9.43
N VAL A 356 -3.55 24.85 10.06
CA VAL A 356 -2.26 24.51 10.66
C VAL A 356 -2.42 24.51 12.17
N HIS A 357 -2.01 23.42 12.82
CA HIS A 357 -2.24 23.19 14.23
C HIS A 357 -0.95 22.79 14.94
N ASP A 358 -0.81 23.21 16.20
CA ASP A 358 0.35 22.89 17.02
C ASP A 358 0.34 21.42 17.43
N MET A 359 1.51 20.79 17.53
CA MET A 359 1.65 19.42 18.01
C MET A 359 2.85 19.25 18.95
N CYS A 360 2.81 18.19 19.75
CA CYS A 360 3.96 17.77 20.54
C CYS A 360 5.17 17.47 19.63
N PRO A 361 6.40 17.94 19.94
CA PRO A 361 7.60 17.60 19.18
C PRO A 361 7.83 16.08 19.01
N ASN A 362 7.50 15.31 20.05
CA ASN A 362 7.53 13.84 20.06
C ASN A 362 6.33 13.16 19.37
N SER A 363 5.48 13.92 18.68
CA SER A 363 4.23 13.45 18.01
C SER A 363 3.17 12.82 18.92
N CYS A 364 3.29 12.90 20.25
CA CYS A 364 2.35 12.23 21.16
C CYS A 364 0.90 12.68 20.98
N VAL A 365 0.65 13.98 20.88
CA VAL A 365 -0.67 14.59 20.67
C VAL A 365 -0.56 15.82 19.74
N ALA A 366 -1.66 16.17 19.11
CA ALA A 366 -1.96 17.52 18.67
C ALA A 366 -2.49 18.37 19.84
N PHE A 367 -2.29 19.69 19.81
CA PHE A 367 -2.87 20.63 20.76
C PHE A 367 -4.22 21.13 20.22
N THR A 368 -5.21 20.22 20.23
CA THR A 368 -6.52 20.34 19.59
C THR A 368 -7.59 19.73 20.48
N GLY A 369 -8.86 20.15 20.32
CA GLY A 369 -9.99 19.65 21.12
C GLY A 369 -9.73 19.78 22.64
N PRO A 370 -9.80 18.70 23.44
CA PRO A 370 -9.50 18.73 24.88
C PRO A 370 -8.06 19.17 25.23
N PHE A 371 -7.17 19.27 24.25
CA PHE A 371 -5.77 19.68 24.41
C PHE A 371 -5.47 21.10 23.90
N ALA A 372 -6.48 21.84 23.43
CA ALA A 372 -6.30 23.13 22.75
C ALA A 372 -5.62 24.21 23.61
N ASP A 373 -5.87 24.24 24.93
CA ASP A 373 -5.32 25.24 25.85
C ASP A 373 -4.03 24.82 26.57
N LEU A 374 -3.47 23.65 26.23
CA LEU A 374 -2.30 23.13 26.94
C LEU A 374 -0.98 23.71 26.41
N ASP A 375 -0.16 24.29 27.30
CA ASP A 375 1.22 24.74 27.03
C ASP A 375 2.26 23.58 27.00
N LYS A 376 1.86 22.39 27.47
CA LYS A 376 2.71 21.19 27.58
C LYS A 376 1.93 19.92 27.25
N CYS A 377 2.62 18.92 26.70
CA CYS A 377 2.04 17.66 26.29
C CYS A 377 1.50 16.86 27.52
N PRO A 378 0.21 16.45 27.52
CA PRO A 378 -0.41 15.75 28.65
C PRO A 378 0.00 14.28 28.81
N GLU A 379 0.72 13.74 27.82
CA GLU A 379 1.30 12.39 27.86
C GLU A 379 2.28 12.25 29.04
N PRO A 380 2.02 11.38 30.04
CA PRO A 380 2.76 11.36 31.30
C PRO A 380 4.27 11.12 31.18
N ARG A 381 4.70 10.40 30.14
CA ARG A 381 6.13 10.12 29.85
C ARG A 381 6.74 11.08 28.82
N CYS A 382 6.13 12.25 28.59
CA CYS A 382 6.59 13.20 27.57
C CYS A 382 6.83 14.61 28.14
N GLY A 383 5.82 15.28 28.70
CA GLY A 383 5.94 16.61 29.33
C GLY A 383 6.44 17.78 28.47
N GLN A 384 6.83 17.53 27.22
CA GLN A 384 7.40 18.51 26.28
C GLN A 384 6.50 19.73 26.09
N SER A 385 7.09 20.92 25.98
CA SER A 385 6.33 22.13 25.70
C SER A 385 5.76 22.13 24.27
N ARG A 386 4.64 22.83 24.12
CA ARG A 386 4.08 23.26 22.85
C ARG A 386 4.98 24.25 22.11
N TRP A 387 5.72 25.09 22.85
CA TRP A 387 6.43 26.24 22.31
C TRP A 387 7.91 25.95 22.06
N ASP A 388 8.46 26.54 21.00
CA ASP A 388 9.88 26.54 20.71
C ASP A 388 10.65 27.33 21.80
N SER A 389 11.67 26.73 22.39
CA SER A 389 12.41 27.32 23.51
C SER A 389 13.24 28.55 23.13
N ILE A 390 13.69 28.65 21.88
CA ILE A 390 14.49 29.77 21.36
C ILE A 390 13.61 30.97 21.02
N GLN A 391 12.36 30.75 20.59
CA GLN A 391 11.38 31.81 20.40
C GLN A 391 10.74 32.23 21.73
N LEU A 392 10.44 31.28 22.63
CA LEU A 392 9.86 31.56 23.94
C LEU A 392 10.80 32.39 24.83
N SER A 393 12.11 32.11 24.81
CA SER A 393 13.13 32.94 25.47
C SER A 393 13.27 34.35 24.87
N LYS A 394 12.73 34.59 23.67
CA LYS A 394 12.59 35.92 23.04
C LYS A 394 11.18 36.52 23.22
N GLY A 395 10.38 35.96 24.13
CA GLY A 395 9.01 36.39 24.41
C GLY A 395 7.97 36.00 23.36
N LYS A 396 8.32 35.15 22.37
CA LYS A 396 7.44 34.78 21.27
C LYS A 396 6.89 33.36 21.43
N ARG A 397 5.57 33.24 21.53
CA ARG A 397 4.85 31.95 21.46
C ARG A 397 4.81 31.47 20.00
N VAL A 398 5.80 30.68 19.60
CA VAL A 398 5.85 29.97 18.31
C VAL A 398 5.86 28.49 18.61
N ALA A 399 5.05 27.69 17.92
CA ALA A 399 4.97 26.26 18.15
C ALA A 399 6.30 25.56 17.80
N ALA A 400 6.74 24.63 18.65
CA ALA A 400 7.93 23.81 18.43
C ALA A 400 7.77 22.84 17.26
N LYS A 401 6.52 22.47 16.93
CA LYS A 401 6.15 21.60 15.81
C LYS A 401 4.68 21.83 15.46
N THR A 402 4.33 21.71 14.18
CA THR A 402 2.95 21.81 13.68
C THR A 402 2.62 20.65 12.75
N PHE A 403 1.34 20.34 12.63
CA PHE A 403 0.79 19.47 11.59
C PHE A 403 -0.23 20.26 10.74
N SER A 404 -0.76 19.64 9.68
CA SER A 404 -1.70 20.31 8.77
C SER A 404 -2.89 19.41 8.42
N THR A 405 -4.08 20.00 8.48
CA THR A 405 -5.34 19.42 8.01
C THR A 405 -5.89 20.29 6.89
N ILE A 406 -6.37 19.69 5.81
CA ILE A 406 -6.90 20.40 4.64
C ILE A 406 -8.42 20.22 4.66
N ALA A 407 -9.16 21.32 4.59
CA ALA A 407 -10.62 21.28 4.65
C ALA A 407 -11.19 20.56 3.42
N VAL A 408 -12.07 19.58 3.64
CA VAL A 408 -12.66 18.81 2.54
C VAL A 408 -13.76 19.59 1.83
N GLY A 409 -14.47 20.50 2.51
CA GLY A 409 -15.55 21.31 1.92
C GLY A 409 -15.16 22.06 0.65
N PRO A 410 -14.12 22.93 0.67
CA PRO A 410 -13.65 23.62 -0.53
C PRO A 410 -13.13 22.68 -1.62
N GLN A 411 -12.53 21.54 -1.24
CA GLN A 411 -12.08 20.52 -2.20
C GLN A 411 -13.27 19.84 -2.90
N LEU A 412 -14.36 19.58 -2.19
CA LEU A 412 -15.62 19.06 -2.74
C LEU A 412 -16.32 20.11 -3.63
N GLN A 413 -16.36 21.38 -3.23
CA GLN A 413 -16.90 22.47 -4.06
C GLN A 413 -16.21 22.54 -5.43
N ALA A 414 -14.89 22.33 -5.48
CA ALA A 414 -14.14 22.29 -6.74
C ALA A 414 -14.60 21.17 -7.70
N LEU A 415 -15.07 20.03 -7.18
CA LEU A 415 -15.58 18.91 -8.01
C LEU A 415 -16.87 19.25 -8.75
N PHE A 416 -17.70 20.14 -8.20
CA PHE A 416 -18.95 20.58 -8.83
C PHE A 416 -18.79 21.83 -9.70
N ALA A 417 -17.69 22.58 -9.53
CA ALA A 417 -17.47 23.86 -10.18
C ALA A 417 -17.18 23.79 -11.70
N ASN A 418 -16.74 22.64 -12.23
CA ASN A 418 -16.63 22.37 -13.66
C ASN A 418 -17.71 21.38 -14.12
N ARG A 419 -18.24 21.56 -15.35
CA ARG A 419 -19.34 20.76 -15.89
C ARG A 419 -19.01 19.26 -15.97
N ASP A 420 -17.82 18.90 -16.41
CA ASP A 420 -17.46 17.50 -16.69
C ASP A 420 -17.21 16.73 -15.40
N SER A 421 -16.61 17.36 -14.40
CA SER A 421 -16.48 16.80 -13.05
C SER A 421 -17.82 16.76 -12.31
N ALA A 422 -18.69 17.76 -12.48
CA ALA A 422 -20.04 17.76 -11.91
C ALA A 422 -20.94 16.67 -12.49
N VAL A 423 -20.82 16.36 -13.79
CA VAL A 423 -21.45 15.17 -14.41
C VAL A 423 -20.81 13.89 -13.89
N SER A 424 -19.48 13.84 -13.72
CA SER A 424 -18.80 12.67 -13.15
C SER A 424 -19.27 12.36 -11.73
N MET A 425 -19.61 13.37 -10.92
CA MET A 425 -20.19 13.22 -9.57
C MET A 425 -21.62 12.62 -9.56
N GLN A 426 -22.25 12.41 -10.71
CA GLN A 426 -23.59 11.79 -10.82
C GLN A 426 -23.52 10.27 -11.03
N TYR A 427 -22.32 9.68 -11.18
CA TYR A 427 -22.15 8.26 -11.45
C TYR A 427 -22.83 7.38 -10.37
N ARG A 428 -22.73 7.72 -9.07
CA ARG A 428 -23.51 7.05 -8.01
C ARG A 428 -25.00 6.96 -8.36
N GLN A 429 -25.61 8.12 -8.62
CA GLN A 429 -27.05 8.25 -8.84
C GLN A 429 -27.52 7.43 -10.05
N GLN A 430 -26.72 7.40 -11.12
CA GLN A 430 -26.97 6.52 -12.27
C GLN A 430 -26.80 5.05 -11.89
N LYS A 431 -25.65 4.67 -11.34
CA LYS A 431 -25.30 3.27 -11.04
C LYS A 431 -26.26 2.64 -10.04
N THR A 432 -26.71 3.38 -9.03
CA THR A 432 -27.70 2.92 -8.05
C THR A 432 -29.08 2.70 -8.67
N ARG A 433 -29.54 3.60 -9.56
CA ARG A 433 -30.79 3.38 -10.32
C ARG A 433 -30.67 2.16 -11.22
N GLU A 434 -29.58 2.03 -11.98
CA GLU A 434 -29.32 0.86 -12.81
C GLU A 434 -29.32 -0.46 -12.00
N THR A 435 -28.74 -0.47 -10.80
CA THR A 435 -28.76 -1.65 -9.92
C THR A 435 -30.18 -1.93 -9.42
N LEU A 436 -30.89 -0.91 -8.93
CA LEU A 436 -32.28 -1.06 -8.44
C LEU A 436 -33.27 -1.44 -9.54
N GLU A 437 -33.04 -1.06 -10.78
CA GLU A 437 -33.85 -1.46 -11.94
C GLU A 437 -33.58 -2.92 -12.34
N LYS A 438 -32.30 -3.32 -12.38
CA LYS A 438 -31.88 -4.68 -12.80
C LYS A 438 -32.10 -5.75 -11.73
N CYS A 439 -32.16 -5.37 -10.46
CA CYS A 439 -32.24 -6.31 -9.32
C CYS A 439 -33.63 -6.43 -8.68
N ARG A 440 -34.68 -5.76 -9.19
CA ARG A 440 -36.05 -5.95 -8.69
C ARG A 440 -36.67 -7.25 -9.20
N ASP A 441 -37.19 -8.07 -8.29
CA ASP A 441 -38.01 -9.23 -8.62
C ASP A 441 -39.46 -8.83 -8.97
N ALA A 442 -40.27 -9.81 -9.37
CA ALA A 442 -41.69 -9.60 -9.70
C ALA A 442 -42.56 -9.13 -8.50
N ASN A 443 -42.04 -9.22 -7.28
CA ASN A 443 -42.67 -8.76 -6.04
C ASN A 443 -42.10 -7.40 -5.56
N GLY A 444 -41.22 -6.77 -6.36
CA GLY A 444 -40.56 -5.51 -6.05
C GLY A 444 -39.36 -5.59 -5.09
N ARG A 445 -38.98 -6.80 -4.63
CA ARG A 445 -37.83 -7.04 -3.74
C ARG A 445 -36.52 -6.88 -4.50
N VAL A 446 -35.49 -6.32 -3.86
CA VAL A 446 -34.17 -6.11 -4.49
C VAL A 446 -33.26 -7.32 -4.20
N LYS A 447 -33.01 -8.16 -5.21
CA LYS A 447 -32.10 -9.32 -5.15
C LYS A 447 -30.87 -9.06 -6.03
N VAL A 448 -29.72 -8.82 -5.38
CA VAL A 448 -28.44 -8.62 -6.07
C VAL A 448 -27.75 -9.97 -6.31
N ASP A 449 -27.67 -10.37 -7.58
CA ASP A 449 -26.93 -11.58 -8.02
C ASP A 449 -25.58 -11.26 -8.67
N LEU A 450 -25.27 -9.99 -8.95
CA LEU A 450 -23.98 -9.51 -9.49
C LEU A 450 -23.49 -8.30 -8.71
N PHE A 451 -22.25 -8.38 -8.22
CA PHE A 451 -21.60 -7.32 -7.45
C PHE A 451 -20.47 -6.71 -8.28
N ASP A 452 -20.60 -5.44 -8.68
CA ASP A 452 -19.62 -4.74 -9.55
C ASP A 452 -19.23 -3.30 -9.14
N ASP A 453 -19.82 -2.75 -8.06
CA ASP A 453 -19.38 -1.55 -7.35
C ASP A 453 -19.90 -1.59 -5.90
N ILE A 454 -19.51 -0.66 -5.04
CA ILE A 454 -20.04 -0.46 -3.67
C ILE A 454 -21.58 -0.40 -3.66
N TYR A 455 -22.16 0.17 -4.71
CA TYR A 455 -23.60 0.35 -4.88
C TYR A 455 -24.39 -0.94 -5.16
N SER A 456 -23.71 -2.09 -5.16
CA SER A 456 -24.32 -3.43 -5.12
C SER A 456 -24.40 -4.02 -3.71
N GLY A 457 -23.75 -3.41 -2.71
CA GLY A 457 -23.76 -3.86 -1.32
C GLY A 457 -25.08 -3.60 -0.60
N SER A 458 -25.55 -4.58 0.17
CA SER A 458 -26.86 -4.51 0.84
C SER A 458 -27.00 -3.35 1.82
N GLU A 459 -25.93 -2.96 2.53
CA GLU A 459 -25.97 -1.86 3.49
C GLU A 459 -26.17 -0.50 2.80
N TYR A 460 -25.52 -0.31 1.64
CA TYR A 460 -25.71 0.90 0.85
C TYR A 460 -27.14 0.97 0.29
N LEU A 461 -27.66 -0.15 -0.24
CA LEU A 461 -29.01 -0.23 -0.79
C LEU A 461 -30.07 -0.02 0.30
N ARG A 462 -29.86 -0.57 1.51
CA ARG A 462 -30.69 -0.34 2.70
C ARG A 462 -30.79 1.16 3.03
N LEU A 463 -29.66 1.82 3.29
CA LEU A 463 -29.64 3.25 3.60
C LEU A 463 -30.22 4.13 2.48
N THR A 464 -30.09 3.69 1.23
CA THR A 464 -30.75 4.36 0.09
C THR A 464 -32.27 4.19 0.13
N SER A 465 -32.76 2.99 0.44
CA SER A 465 -34.21 2.74 0.57
C SER A 465 -34.85 3.42 1.78
N GLU A 466 -34.07 3.69 2.82
CA GLU A 466 -34.47 4.44 4.02
C GLU A 466 -34.36 5.97 3.85
N GLY A 467 -33.90 6.47 2.69
CA GLY A 467 -33.69 7.90 2.44
C GLY A 467 -32.48 8.53 3.17
N LYS A 468 -31.75 7.75 3.97
CA LYS A 468 -30.52 8.14 4.67
C LYS A 468 -29.32 8.33 3.74
N ILE A 469 -29.41 7.83 2.51
CA ILE A 469 -28.57 8.24 1.38
C ILE A 469 -29.49 8.55 0.19
N ASP A 470 -29.55 9.82 -0.19
CA ASP A 470 -30.38 10.37 -1.26
C ASP A 470 -29.52 10.77 -2.48
N ASP A 471 -30.05 11.59 -3.41
CA ASP A 471 -29.29 12.14 -4.53
C ASP A 471 -28.38 13.32 -4.13
N ASP A 472 -28.72 14.08 -3.07
CA ASP A 472 -27.93 15.22 -2.61
C ASP A 472 -26.90 14.88 -1.50
N SER A 473 -26.77 13.62 -1.14
CA SER A 473 -25.61 13.05 -0.45
C SER A 473 -24.32 13.16 -1.28
N ILE A 474 -23.16 13.18 -0.61
CA ILE A 474 -21.80 13.01 -1.12
C ILE A 474 -21.11 11.98 -0.23
N LEU A 475 -20.48 10.96 -0.82
CA LEU A 475 -20.01 9.78 -0.10
C LEU A 475 -18.47 9.69 -0.09
N LEU A 476 -17.89 9.69 1.11
CA LEU A 476 -16.46 9.62 1.33
C LEU A 476 -16.02 8.25 1.88
N LEU A 477 -14.87 7.80 1.43
CA LEU A 477 -14.01 6.85 2.12
C LEU A 477 -12.81 7.60 2.69
N LEU A 478 -12.53 7.42 3.98
CA LEU A 478 -11.28 7.83 4.62
C LEU A 478 -10.25 6.71 4.45
N SER A 479 -9.03 7.07 4.06
CA SER A 479 -7.86 6.19 4.13
C SER A 479 -6.77 6.84 4.97
N ILE A 480 -6.19 6.13 5.94
CA ILE A 480 -5.12 6.64 6.83
C ILE A 480 -4.03 5.60 7.06
N ASP A 481 -2.77 6.03 6.92
CA ASP A 481 -1.59 5.14 6.99
C ASP A 481 -0.31 5.86 7.45
N GLY A 482 0.68 5.09 7.91
CA GLY A 482 1.97 5.51 8.43
C GLY A 482 3.13 5.31 7.45
N ALA A 483 3.55 6.38 6.78
CA ALA A 483 4.66 6.38 5.84
C ALA A 483 6.04 6.51 6.55
N GLN A 484 6.95 5.57 6.27
CA GLN A 484 8.36 5.65 6.66
C GLN A 484 9.18 6.29 5.52
N LEU A 485 9.82 7.43 5.78
CA LEU A 485 10.54 8.20 4.73
C LEU A 485 11.98 7.73 4.46
N TYR A 486 12.58 6.92 5.33
CA TYR A 486 13.95 6.41 5.18
C TYR A 486 14.04 4.94 5.56
N GLU A 487 14.58 4.09 4.68
CA GLU A 487 14.66 2.63 4.86
C GLU A 487 15.39 2.18 6.14
N HIS A 488 16.40 2.94 6.59
CA HIS A 488 17.25 2.58 7.73
C HIS A 488 17.12 3.52 8.94
N LYS A 489 16.10 4.39 8.98
CA LYS A 489 15.87 5.29 10.13
C LYS A 489 14.38 5.32 10.48
N ALA A 490 14.04 5.13 11.76
CA ALA A 490 12.68 5.31 12.26
C ALA A 490 12.21 6.73 11.91
N SER A 491 11.21 6.81 11.05
CA SER A 491 10.86 8.02 10.30
C SER A 491 9.37 8.10 10.00
N ASP A 492 8.55 7.56 10.91
CA ASP A 492 7.11 7.46 10.78
C ASP A 492 6.48 8.85 10.72
N CYS A 493 5.93 9.21 9.57
CA CYS A 493 4.95 10.28 9.40
C CYS A 493 3.61 9.67 8.99
N TRP A 494 2.50 10.33 9.30
CA TRP A 494 1.17 9.77 9.05
C TRP A 494 0.39 10.69 8.11
N ILE A 495 -0.31 10.09 7.16
CA ILE A 495 -1.09 10.79 6.13
C ILE A 495 -2.51 10.26 6.17
N TYR A 496 -3.50 11.12 5.90
CA TYR A 496 -4.82 10.65 5.52
C TYR A 496 -5.38 11.38 4.31
N VAL A 497 -6.19 10.68 3.53
CA VAL A 497 -6.83 11.16 2.30
C VAL A 497 -8.31 10.76 2.28
N TRP A 498 -9.09 11.52 1.52
CA TRP A 498 -10.48 11.21 1.21
C TRP A 498 -10.58 10.73 -0.24
N VAL A 499 -11.27 9.61 -0.45
CA VAL A 499 -11.72 9.17 -1.77
C VAL A 499 -13.20 9.55 -1.90
N VAL A 500 -13.54 10.23 -2.99
CA VAL A 500 -14.93 10.62 -3.30
C VAL A 500 -15.56 9.50 -4.10
N LEU A 501 -16.43 8.72 -3.46
CA LEU A 501 -16.97 7.49 -4.06
C LEU A 501 -17.90 7.77 -5.24
N ASP A 502 -18.49 8.96 -5.30
CA ASP A 502 -19.57 9.34 -6.23
C ASP A 502 -19.20 9.29 -7.72
N MET A 503 -17.91 9.34 -8.05
CA MET A 503 -17.39 9.18 -9.41
C MET A 503 -17.19 7.70 -9.79
N ASP A 504 -17.10 7.40 -11.10
CA ASP A 504 -16.78 6.05 -11.59
C ASP A 504 -15.46 5.51 -10.99
N PRO A 505 -15.30 4.19 -10.73
CA PRO A 505 -14.04 3.62 -10.23
C PRO A 505 -12.79 4.00 -11.04
N SER A 506 -12.88 4.16 -12.36
CA SER A 506 -11.77 4.60 -13.22
C SER A 506 -11.35 6.07 -13.03
N LEU A 507 -12.19 6.86 -12.35
CA LEU A 507 -11.95 8.28 -12.04
C LEU A 507 -11.68 8.51 -10.55
N ARG A 508 -12.51 7.98 -9.64
CA ARG A 508 -12.47 8.31 -8.19
C ARG A 508 -11.09 8.12 -7.54
N TYR A 509 -10.25 7.24 -8.10
CA TYR A 509 -8.92 6.96 -7.60
C TYR A 509 -7.76 7.67 -8.32
N LYS A 510 -7.99 8.47 -9.39
CA LYS A 510 -6.88 9.19 -10.05
C LYS A 510 -6.20 10.16 -9.09
N LYS A 511 -4.88 10.40 -9.29
CA LYS A 511 -4.11 11.41 -8.52
C LYS A 511 -4.84 12.75 -8.40
N ARG A 512 -5.55 13.15 -9.46
CA ARG A 512 -6.37 14.38 -9.55
C ARG A 512 -7.60 14.39 -8.62
N TYR A 513 -8.26 13.25 -8.39
CA TYR A 513 -9.55 13.17 -7.68
C TYR A 513 -9.43 12.68 -6.23
N ILE A 514 -8.27 12.11 -5.84
CA ILE A 514 -7.93 11.92 -4.42
C ILE A 514 -7.78 13.29 -3.74
N LEU A 515 -8.48 13.48 -2.62
CA LEU A 515 -8.45 14.72 -1.85
C LEU A 515 -7.53 14.55 -0.62
N PRO A 516 -6.37 15.23 -0.53
CA PRO A 516 -5.55 15.20 0.66
C PRO A 516 -6.32 15.71 1.90
N GLY A 517 -6.27 14.95 2.99
CA GLY A 517 -7.00 15.24 4.23
C GLY A 517 -6.10 15.82 5.32
N GLY A 518 -4.94 15.20 5.58
CA GLY A 518 -3.99 15.73 6.56
C GLY A 518 -2.63 15.05 6.60
N PHE A 519 -1.66 15.76 7.17
CA PHE A 519 -0.23 15.43 7.19
C PHE A 519 0.33 15.63 8.60
N ILE A 520 0.72 14.53 9.24
CA ILE A 520 1.25 14.46 10.61
C ILE A 520 2.76 14.17 10.54
N PRO A 521 3.64 15.18 10.74
CA PRO A 521 5.07 15.01 10.51
C PRO A 521 5.77 14.13 11.57
N GLY A 522 6.69 13.28 11.10
CA GLY A 522 7.49 12.35 11.90
C GLY A 522 8.58 13.00 12.76
N PRO A 523 9.55 12.25 13.31
CA PRO A 523 9.89 10.84 13.02
C PRO A 523 9.15 9.79 13.87
N LYS A 524 8.23 10.19 14.75
CA LYS A 524 7.55 9.29 15.69
C LYS A 524 6.07 9.19 15.33
N LYS A 525 5.51 7.97 15.35
CA LYS A 525 4.07 7.74 15.26
C LYS A 525 3.24 8.48 16.34
N PRO A 526 1.99 8.86 16.05
CA PRO A 526 1.04 9.37 17.03
C PRO A 526 0.84 8.45 18.24
N LYS A 527 0.58 9.03 19.43
CA LYS A 527 0.07 8.26 20.59
C LYS A 527 -1.44 8.40 20.74
N ASN A 528 -1.96 9.63 20.67
CA ASN A 528 -3.39 9.90 20.58
C ASN A 528 -3.72 10.34 19.15
N LEU A 529 -4.11 9.39 18.30
CA LEU A 529 -4.44 9.66 16.89
C LEU A 529 -5.70 10.51 16.74
N ASP A 530 -6.66 10.35 17.66
CA ASP A 530 -7.91 11.13 17.74
C ASP A 530 -7.64 12.65 17.66
N SER A 531 -6.64 13.16 18.40
CA SER A 531 -6.26 14.57 18.37
C SER A 531 -5.83 15.10 17.00
N PHE A 532 -5.24 14.27 16.15
CA PHE A 532 -4.82 14.65 14.80
C PHE A 532 -5.95 14.50 13.77
N LEU A 533 -6.88 13.56 13.98
CA LEU A 533 -8.09 13.41 13.17
C LEU A 533 -9.15 14.48 13.50
N PHE A 534 -9.20 14.94 14.75
CA PHE A 534 -10.22 15.83 15.27
C PHE A 534 -10.53 17.04 14.37
N PRO A 535 -9.56 17.85 13.87
CA PRO A 535 -9.90 19.00 13.04
C PRO A 535 -10.56 18.64 11.71
N GLY A 536 -10.25 17.46 11.15
CA GLY A 536 -10.88 16.95 9.93
C GLY A 536 -12.31 16.47 10.21
N LEU A 537 -12.51 15.71 11.29
CA LEU A 537 -13.83 15.18 11.67
C LEU A 537 -14.77 16.26 12.20
N HIS A 538 -14.26 17.26 12.93
CA HIS A 538 -15.01 18.46 13.31
C HIS A 538 -15.48 19.23 12.07
N HIS A 539 -14.65 19.38 11.05
CA HIS A 539 -15.05 20.02 9.80
C HIS A 539 -16.10 19.19 9.02
N ILE A 540 -15.98 17.86 8.99
CA ILE A 540 -17.04 16.98 8.44
C ILE A 540 -18.36 17.17 9.21
N SER A 541 -18.33 17.08 10.54
CA SER A 541 -19.54 17.14 11.38
C SER A 541 -20.23 18.52 11.30
N ALA A 542 -19.45 19.60 11.18
CA ALA A 542 -19.98 20.93 10.89
C ALA A 542 -20.68 21.01 9.51
N LEU A 543 -20.08 20.45 8.46
CA LEU A 543 -20.71 20.34 7.13
C LEU A 543 -21.94 19.41 7.12
N GLN A 544 -21.97 18.40 7.98
CA GLN A 544 -23.09 17.48 8.11
C GLN A 544 -24.35 18.17 8.66
N LYS A 545 -24.17 19.10 9.62
CA LYS A 545 -25.28 19.87 10.21
C LYS A 545 -25.75 21.04 9.34
N GLU A 546 -24.82 21.84 8.82
CA GLU A 546 -25.15 23.05 8.07
C GLU A 546 -25.47 22.75 6.59
N GLY A 547 -25.03 21.58 6.11
CA GLY A 547 -25.00 21.21 4.70
C GLY A 547 -23.86 21.91 3.95
N LEU A 548 -23.28 21.23 2.97
CA LEU A 548 -22.29 21.79 2.06
C LEU A 548 -23.02 22.43 0.86
N LYS A 549 -23.01 23.76 0.77
CA LYS A 549 -23.48 24.43 -0.46
C LYS A 549 -22.42 24.30 -1.55
N VAL A 550 -22.80 23.79 -2.71
CA VAL A 550 -21.96 23.68 -3.92
C VAL A 550 -22.59 24.45 -5.07
N TRP A 551 -21.77 25.04 -5.95
CA TRP A 551 -22.23 25.45 -7.28
C TRP A 551 -22.09 24.24 -8.20
N ASP A 552 -23.21 23.69 -8.68
CA ASP A 552 -23.24 22.57 -9.62
C ASP A 552 -23.25 23.11 -11.06
N ALA A 553 -22.11 23.05 -11.73
CA ALA A 553 -21.94 23.52 -13.11
C ALA A 553 -22.60 22.62 -14.17
N SER A 554 -23.09 21.42 -13.81
CA SER A 554 -23.92 20.61 -14.70
C SER A 554 -25.38 21.10 -14.73
N LYS A 555 -25.87 21.59 -13.58
CA LYS A 555 -27.24 22.10 -13.39
C LYS A 555 -27.36 23.64 -13.48
N GLY A 556 -26.26 24.37 -13.34
CA GLY A 556 -26.23 25.84 -13.36
C GLY A 556 -26.84 26.49 -12.12
N ALA A 557 -26.72 25.86 -10.95
CA ALA A 557 -27.39 26.28 -9.72
C ALA A 557 -26.53 26.04 -8.46
N VAL A 558 -26.84 26.75 -7.38
CA VAL A 558 -26.34 26.41 -6.03
C VAL A 558 -27.25 25.34 -5.42
N ILE A 559 -26.65 24.28 -4.90
CA ILE A 559 -27.33 23.10 -4.35
C ILE A 559 -26.75 22.78 -2.96
N LEU A 560 -27.61 22.36 -2.03
CA LEU A 560 -27.20 21.87 -0.71
C LEU A 560 -26.81 20.39 -0.82
N LYS A 561 -25.71 19.97 -0.19
CA LYS A 561 -25.21 18.59 -0.22
C LYS A 561 -24.89 18.08 1.18
N HIS A 562 -25.18 16.82 1.45
CA HIS A 562 -24.91 16.18 2.76
C HIS A 562 -23.67 15.26 2.67
N VAL A 563 -22.65 15.48 3.50
CA VAL A 563 -21.38 14.74 3.40
C VAL A 563 -21.35 13.56 4.37
N LEU A 564 -21.28 12.32 3.87
CA LEU A 564 -21.23 11.11 4.70
C LEU A 564 -19.90 10.37 4.55
N ILE A 565 -19.41 9.75 5.64
CA ILE A 565 -18.27 8.83 5.61
C ILE A 565 -18.81 7.40 5.72
N LEU A 566 -18.76 6.65 4.61
CA LEU A 566 -19.12 5.23 4.59
C LEU A 566 -18.01 4.40 5.26
N PHE A 567 -16.83 4.44 4.66
CA PHE A 567 -15.70 3.60 5.04
C PHE A 567 -14.60 4.39 5.74
N LYS A 568 -14.04 3.79 6.78
CA LYS A 568 -12.85 4.23 7.50
C LYS A 568 -11.80 3.12 7.33
N THR A 569 -10.81 3.35 6.49
CA THR A 569 -9.85 2.32 6.01
C THR A 569 -8.43 2.63 6.46
N ALA A 570 -7.71 1.60 6.90
CA ALA A 570 -6.39 1.71 7.52
C ALA A 570 -5.65 0.37 7.57
N ASP A 571 -4.34 0.41 7.81
CA ASP A 571 -3.48 -0.75 8.08
C ASP A 571 -3.88 -1.49 9.39
N ALA A 572 -3.26 -2.65 9.63
CA ALA A 572 -3.67 -3.54 10.72
C ALA A 572 -3.50 -2.96 12.16
N PRO A 573 -2.34 -2.38 12.53
CA PRO A 573 -2.15 -1.50 13.67
C PRO A 573 -3.02 -0.23 13.70
N ALA A 574 -3.06 0.55 12.62
CA ALA A 574 -3.74 1.85 12.56
C ALA A 574 -5.25 1.71 12.75
N MET A 575 -5.85 0.67 12.17
CA MET A 575 -7.27 0.37 12.32
C MET A 575 -7.71 0.26 13.78
N ALA A 576 -6.90 -0.37 14.64
CA ALA A 576 -7.22 -0.50 16.08
C ALA A 576 -7.20 0.87 16.82
N LEU A 577 -6.40 1.82 16.35
CA LEU A 577 -6.37 3.18 16.92
C LEU A 577 -7.64 3.97 16.57
N ILE A 578 -8.17 3.80 15.35
CA ILE A 578 -9.36 4.53 14.87
C ILE A 578 -10.68 3.84 15.21
N SER A 579 -10.77 2.51 15.19
CA SER A 579 -11.97 1.78 15.63
C SER A 579 -12.10 1.73 17.15
N GLY A 580 -10.99 1.90 17.88
CA GLY A 580 -10.96 1.82 19.34
C GLY A 580 -10.95 0.39 19.89
N GLN A 581 -10.96 -0.63 19.03
CA GLN A 581 -10.89 -2.05 19.41
C GLN A 581 -9.49 -2.48 19.85
N VAL A 582 -9.36 -3.67 20.42
CA VAL A 582 -8.07 -4.32 20.72
C VAL A 582 -7.32 -4.71 19.44
N GLY A 583 -5.99 -4.82 19.54
CA GLY A 583 -5.16 -5.35 18.47
C GLY A 583 -5.38 -6.85 18.21
N HIS A 584 -4.81 -7.33 17.11
CA HIS A 584 -4.98 -8.69 16.57
C HIS A 584 -4.59 -9.85 17.50
N SER A 585 -3.96 -9.58 18.65
CA SER A 585 -3.51 -10.55 19.65
C SER A 585 -4.43 -10.67 20.87
N GLY A 586 -5.50 -9.86 20.94
CA GLY A 586 -6.45 -9.82 22.05
C GLY A 586 -7.55 -10.87 21.94
N ALA A 587 -8.20 -11.18 23.06
CA ALA A 587 -9.23 -12.23 23.15
C ALA A 587 -10.45 -12.02 22.23
N LYS A 588 -10.69 -10.78 21.80
CA LYS A 588 -11.66 -10.39 20.76
C LYS A 588 -10.95 -9.58 19.65
N GLY A 589 -9.85 -10.11 19.13
CA GLY A 589 -9.00 -9.48 18.11
C GLY A 589 -9.58 -9.39 16.68
N CYS A 590 -10.81 -9.83 16.45
CA CYS A 590 -11.48 -9.68 15.16
C CYS A 590 -12.14 -8.31 15.02
N ARG A 591 -11.66 -7.50 14.07
CA ARG A 591 -12.16 -6.12 13.83
C ARG A 591 -13.62 -6.06 13.39
N ARG A 592 -14.10 -7.13 12.77
CA ARG A 592 -15.51 -7.31 12.39
C ARG A 592 -16.44 -7.54 13.58
N TYR A 593 -15.89 -7.62 14.80
CA TYR A 593 -16.60 -7.75 16.06
C TYR A 593 -17.54 -8.97 16.11
N CYS A 594 -17.17 -10.03 15.39
CA CYS A 594 -17.91 -11.28 15.37
C CYS A 594 -17.76 -12.07 16.68
N GLU A 595 -18.72 -12.95 16.92
CA GLU A 595 -18.86 -13.70 18.18
C GLU A 595 -17.74 -14.73 18.41
N VAL A 596 -17.17 -15.27 17.32
CA VAL A 596 -16.19 -16.39 17.31
C VAL A 596 -15.13 -16.23 18.41
N PRO A 597 -15.00 -17.19 19.34
CA PRO A 597 -14.05 -17.10 20.43
C PRO A 597 -12.61 -17.34 19.95
N THR A 598 -11.65 -16.80 20.69
CA THR A 598 -10.21 -17.05 20.47
C THR A 598 -9.63 -17.80 21.67
N ARG A 599 -8.56 -18.56 21.45
CA ARG A 599 -7.92 -19.41 22.45
C ARG A 599 -6.59 -18.78 22.89
N LEU A 600 -6.41 -18.59 24.21
CA LEU A 600 -5.13 -18.16 24.77
C LEU A 600 -4.08 -19.27 24.58
N LYS A 601 -2.90 -18.96 24.04
CA LYS A 601 -1.82 -19.94 23.97
C LYS A 601 -1.27 -20.26 25.37
N PRO A 602 -1.16 -21.54 25.79
CA PRO A 602 -0.55 -21.91 27.07
C PRO A 602 0.84 -21.29 27.26
N GLY A 603 1.11 -20.80 28.48
CA GLY A 603 2.35 -20.09 28.81
C GLY A 603 2.54 -18.72 28.14
N GLY A 604 1.58 -18.25 27.33
CA GLY A 604 1.64 -16.99 26.59
C GLY A 604 0.62 -15.95 27.04
N ASN A 605 0.64 -14.80 26.36
CA ASN A 605 -0.31 -13.69 26.52
C ASN A 605 -1.03 -13.31 25.20
N HIS A 606 -0.93 -14.16 24.19
CA HIS A 606 -1.45 -13.94 22.84
C HIS A 606 -2.60 -14.91 22.58
N TYR A 607 -3.73 -14.37 22.14
CA TYR A 607 -4.92 -15.14 21.76
C TYR A 607 -4.92 -15.39 20.26
N TYR A 608 -5.22 -16.63 19.86
CA TYR A 608 -5.27 -17.04 18.45
C TYR A 608 -6.67 -17.57 18.12
N PRO A 609 -7.27 -17.23 16.96
CA PRO A 609 -8.59 -17.69 16.53
C PRO A 609 -8.54 -19.14 16.01
N VAL A 610 -8.01 -20.06 16.83
CA VAL A 610 -7.87 -21.49 16.53
C VAL A 610 -9.22 -22.16 16.65
N LEU A 611 -9.73 -22.73 15.56
CA LEU A 611 -11.02 -23.38 15.47
C LEU A 611 -11.04 -24.70 16.24
N LEU A 612 -10.07 -25.58 15.99
CA LEU A 612 -10.00 -26.92 16.56
C LEU A 612 -9.45 -26.88 17.99
N LEU A 613 -10.08 -27.62 18.91
CA LEU A 613 -9.62 -27.82 20.27
C LEU A 613 -8.22 -28.46 20.27
N PRO A 614 -7.20 -27.80 20.85
CA PRO A 614 -5.87 -28.37 20.98
C PRO A 614 -5.85 -29.54 21.98
N GLU A 615 -5.00 -30.53 21.73
CA GLU A 615 -4.78 -31.68 22.59
C GLU A 615 -4.00 -31.29 23.85
N GLY A 616 -4.53 -31.63 25.03
CA GLY A 616 -3.90 -31.42 26.32
C GLY A 616 -4.90 -31.25 27.46
N ASP A 617 -4.41 -31.25 28.70
CA ASP A 617 -5.22 -31.06 29.91
C ASP A 617 -5.56 -29.57 30.12
N ILE A 618 -6.45 -29.04 29.27
CA ILE A 618 -6.87 -27.63 29.27
C ILE A 618 -8.39 -27.56 29.52
N ALA A 619 -8.79 -27.89 30.75
CA ALA A 619 -10.18 -28.01 31.22
C ALA A 619 -11.04 -26.72 31.21
N LEU A 620 -10.66 -25.71 30.41
CA LEU A 620 -11.34 -24.41 30.26
C LEU A 620 -11.59 -24.02 28.79
N LEU A 621 -11.33 -24.91 27.83
CA LEU A 621 -11.56 -24.66 26.41
C LEU A 621 -12.91 -25.17 25.93
N LEU A 622 -13.58 -24.34 25.13
CA LEU A 622 -14.74 -24.73 24.33
C LEU A 622 -14.39 -25.88 23.36
N PRO A 623 -15.37 -26.68 22.89
CA PRO A 623 -15.16 -27.69 21.86
C PRO A 623 -14.68 -27.09 20.51
N ASP A 624 -14.56 -27.92 19.48
CA ASP A 624 -14.26 -27.46 18.12
C ASP A 624 -15.27 -26.40 17.67
N ILE A 625 -14.76 -25.29 17.11
CA ILE A 625 -15.55 -24.15 16.67
C ILE A 625 -16.01 -24.38 15.24
N ASP A 626 -17.28 -24.74 15.10
CA ASP A 626 -17.96 -24.82 13.81
C ASP A 626 -18.40 -23.43 13.35
N LEU A 627 -17.77 -22.92 12.28
CA LEU A 627 -18.07 -21.60 11.72
C LEU A 627 -19.48 -21.49 11.13
N SER A 628 -20.15 -22.60 10.78
CA SER A 628 -21.55 -22.56 10.31
C SER A 628 -22.51 -22.12 11.43
N LYS A 629 -22.16 -22.41 12.69
CA LYS A 629 -22.96 -22.09 13.88
C LYS A 629 -22.71 -20.67 14.43
N HIS A 630 -21.96 -19.84 13.71
CA HIS A 630 -21.65 -18.46 14.10
C HIS A 630 -21.99 -17.46 12.99
N SER A 631 -22.64 -16.36 13.35
CA SER A 631 -22.81 -15.24 12.41
C SER A 631 -21.47 -14.57 12.11
N PRO A 632 -21.15 -14.29 10.84
CA PRO A 632 -20.01 -13.44 10.47
C PRO A 632 -20.30 -11.95 10.70
N TYR A 633 -21.57 -11.57 10.92
CA TYR A 633 -21.99 -10.21 11.21
C TYR A 633 -21.96 -9.94 12.73
N PHE A 634 -21.76 -8.67 13.12
CA PHE A 634 -21.86 -8.23 14.51
C PHE A 634 -23.28 -7.77 14.87
N SER A 635 -23.66 -7.88 16.14
CA SER A 635 -24.81 -7.15 16.70
C SER A 635 -24.37 -5.76 17.17
N GLN A 636 -25.11 -4.73 16.76
CA GLN A 636 -24.87 -3.33 17.15
C GLN A 636 -25.18 -3.14 18.64
N GLU A 637 -26.39 -3.52 19.07
CA GLU A 637 -26.82 -3.58 20.49
C GLU A 637 -25.74 -4.20 21.40
N LYS A 638 -25.14 -5.32 20.98
CA LYS A 638 -24.09 -6.00 21.74
C LYS A 638 -22.76 -5.25 21.74
N TYR A 639 -22.40 -4.56 20.65
CA TYR A 639 -21.24 -3.66 20.66
C TYR A 639 -21.46 -2.50 21.63
N ASP A 640 -22.64 -1.88 21.63
CA ASP A 640 -22.93 -0.70 22.46
C ASP A 640 -23.10 -1.06 23.95
N THR A 641 -23.76 -2.18 24.27
CA THR A 641 -23.80 -2.75 25.63
C THR A 641 -22.40 -3.02 26.19
N ASN A 642 -21.50 -3.54 25.36
CA ASN A 642 -20.10 -3.76 25.71
C ASN A 642 -19.33 -2.44 25.86
N LEU A 643 -19.59 -1.43 25.02
CA LEU A 643 -18.95 -0.13 25.11
C LEU A 643 -19.35 0.60 26.41
N LEU A 644 -20.64 0.61 26.75
CA LEU A 644 -21.16 1.14 28.01
C LEU A 644 -20.55 0.41 29.21
N THR A 645 -20.39 -0.91 29.12
CA THR A 645 -19.71 -1.73 30.15
C THR A 645 -18.26 -1.29 30.37
N LEU A 646 -17.49 -1.05 29.30
CA LEU A 646 -16.12 -0.50 29.39
C LEU A 646 -16.09 0.91 29.99
N LEU A 647 -17.01 1.79 29.58
CA LEU A 647 -17.05 3.19 30.03
C LEU A 647 -17.43 3.33 31.52
N ARG A 648 -18.27 2.43 32.02
CA ARG A 648 -18.68 2.35 33.45
C ARG A 648 -17.59 1.80 34.39
N THR A 649 -16.41 1.41 33.88
CA THR A 649 -15.31 0.88 34.72
C THR A 649 -14.65 1.96 35.60
N GLN A 650 -14.40 1.61 36.87
CA GLN A 650 -13.88 2.56 37.87
C GLN A 650 -12.38 2.37 38.17
N THR A 651 -11.89 1.14 38.06
CA THR A 651 -10.50 0.76 38.37
C THR A 651 -9.77 0.21 37.14
N ASN A 652 -8.43 0.24 37.16
CA ASN A 652 -7.62 -0.32 36.07
C ASN A 652 -7.79 -1.84 35.91
N ALA A 653 -8.12 -2.57 36.98
CA ALA A 653 -8.42 -4.01 36.89
C ALA A 653 -9.70 -4.23 36.07
N GLN A 654 -10.82 -3.64 36.52
CA GLN A 654 -12.11 -3.66 35.80
C GLN A 654 -11.97 -3.22 34.35
N TYR A 655 -11.14 -2.20 34.05
CA TYR A 655 -10.86 -1.79 32.68
C TYR A 655 -10.16 -2.90 31.87
N GLU A 656 -9.06 -3.48 32.36
CA GLU A 656 -8.34 -4.53 31.60
C GLU A 656 -9.09 -5.87 31.54
N ASP A 657 -10.05 -6.10 32.44
CA ASP A 657 -10.99 -7.22 32.39
C ASP A 657 -12.09 -6.98 31.34
N ALA A 658 -12.84 -5.87 31.46
CA ALA A 658 -13.86 -5.51 30.47
C ALA A 658 -13.28 -5.35 29.06
N ARG A 659 -12.08 -4.76 28.92
CA ARG A 659 -11.35 -4.65 27.63
C ARG A 659 -10.99 -6.01 27.02
N ARG A 660 -10.74 -7.02 27.85
CA ARG A 660 -10.42 -8.39 27.41
C ARG A 660 -11.68 -9.12 26.94
N GLU A 661 -12.77 -8.99 27.70
CA GLU A 661 -14.05 -9.64 27.43
C GLU A 661 -14.76 -9.03 26.21
N THR A 662 -14.79 -7.70 26.12
CA THR A 662 -15.44 -6.95 25.02
C THR A 662 -14.57 -6.86 23.76
N GLY A 663 -13.25 -6.73 23.92
CA GLY A 663 -12.37 -6.33 22.81
C GLY A 663 -12.39 -4.83 22.51
N ILE A 664 -13.00 -3.99 23.34
CA ILE A 664 -13.01 -2.53 23.17
C ILE A 664 -11.95 -1.92 24.10
N SER A 665 -11.10 -1.03 23.57
CA SER A 665 -10.08 -0.30 24.35
C SER A 665 -10.48 1.17 24.61
N LYS A 666 -11.25 1.79 23.70
CA LYS A 666 -11.85 3.12 23.83
C LYS A 666 -13.03 3.25 22.85
N PRO A 667 -13.97 4.20 23.03
CA PRO A 667 -14.90 4.57 21.95
C PRO A 667 -14.14 5.17 20.75
N SER A 668 -14.75 5.09 19.57
CA SER A 668 -14.22 5.66 18.33
C SER A 668 -14.59 7.13 18.20
N ILE A 669 -13.64 7.99 17.80
CA ILE A 669 -13.93 9.40 17.50
C ILE A 669 -14.98 9.57 16.37
N PHE A 670 -15.16 8.55 15.52
CA PHE A 670 -16.15 8.53 14.46
C PHE A 670 -17.59 8.44 14.97
N SER A 671 -17.80 8.02 16.22
CA SER A 671 -19.11 8.03 16.89
C SER A 671 -19.60 9.44 17.25
N GLY A 672 -18.79 10.49 17.03
CA GLY A 672 -19.18 11.90 17.19
C GLY A 672 -19.62 12.58 15.89
N LEU A 673 -19.64 11.87 14.75
CA LEU A 673 -20.11 12.44 13.47
C LEU A 673 -21.63 12.64 13.52
N ALA A 674 -22.09 13.85 13.18
CA ALA A 674 -23.51 14.21 13.21
C ALA A 674 -24.40 13.38 12.26
N LEU A 675 -23.85 12.85 11.16
CA LEU A 675 -24.52 11.87 10.30
C LEU A 675 -23.62 10.64 10.12
N GLN A 676 -24.14 9.45 10.46
CA GLN A 676 -23.40 8.18 10.36
C GLN A 676 -24.09 7.25 9.36
N ALA A 677 -23.37 6.83 8.32
CA ALA A 677 -23.87 5.84 7.36
C ALA A 677 -23.75 4.41 7.93
N PHE A 678 -22.57 3.78 7.82
CA PHE A 678 -22.35 2.41 8.30
C PHE A 678 -22.00 2.32 9.81
N GLY A 679 -22.23 3.40 10.58
CA GLY A 679 -21.98 3.44 12.03
C GLY A 679 -20.55 3.04 12.49
N VAL A 680 -20.50 2.49 13.70
CA VAL A 680 -19.32 1.95 14.39
C VAL A 680 -19.77 0.68 15.13
N PRO A 681 -19.15 -0.50 14.92
CA PRO A 681 -17.94 -0.75 14.14
C PRO A 681 -18.18 -0.94 12.62
N GLY A 682 -19.42 -0.85 12.13
CA GLY A 682 -19.77 -1.18 10.75
C GLY A 682 -19.01 -0.40 9.67
N GLY A 683 -18.55 0.83 9.93
CA GLY A 683 -17.75 1.60 8.98
C GLY A 683 -16.30 1.16 8.79
N PHE A 684 -15.81 0.10 9.45
CA PHE A 684 -14.41 -0.34 9.41
C PHE A 684 -14.28 -1.70 8.65
N PRO A 685 -14.12 -1.71 7.32
CA PRO A 685 -14.05 -2.94 6.52
C PRO A 685 -12.68 -3.62 6.60
N VAL A 686 -12.56 -4.84 6.08
CA VAL A 686 -11.27 -5.50 5.88
C VAL A 686 -10.51 -4.88 4.70
N ASP A 687 -9.26 -4.49 4.93
CA ASP A 687 -8.33 -4.20 3.83
C ASP A 687 -7.77 -5.50 3.22
N ILE A 688 -8.20 -5.80 2.00
CA ILE A 688 -7.67 -6.91 1.21
C ILE A 688 -6.21 -6.71 0.77
N MET A 689 -5.70 -5.47 0.68
CA MET A 689 -4.32 -5.21 0.25
C MET A 689 -3.35 -5.86 1.26
N HIS A 690 -3.42 -5.45 2.52
CA HIS A 690 -2.56 -6.01 3.57
C HIS A 690 -2.92 -7.46 3.88
N LEU A 691 -4.20 -7.85 3.87
CA LEU A 691 -4.59 -9.23 4.17
C LEU A 691 -4.00 -10.22 3.16
N ILE A 692 -4.41 -10.09 1.90
CA ILE A 692 -4.16 -11.08 0.85
C ILE A 692 -2.73 -10.93 0.32
N SER A 693 -2.28 -9.71 0.07
CA SER A 693 -1.02 -9.46 -0.65
C SER A 693 0.24 -9.48 0.24
N LEU A 694 0.07 -9.47 1.58
CA LEU A 694 1.19 -9.39 2.53
C LEU A 694 1.05 -10.37 3.71
N ASN A 695 -0.05 -10.34 4.46
CA ASN A 695 -0.17 -11.11 5.71
C ASN A 695 -0.31 -12.63 5.48
N ILE A 696 -1.10 -13.04 4.49
CA ILE A 696 -1.24 -14.46 4.11
C ILE A 696 0.04 -14.94 3.40
N THR A 697 0.61 -14.13 2.49
CA THR A 697 1.82 -14.50 1.76
C THR A 697 3.05 -14.62 2.67
N ASP A 698 3.24 -13.74 3.67
CA ASP A 698 4.30 -13.89 4.67
C ASP A 698 4.14 -15.19 5.47
N LEU A 699 2.93 -15.47 5.98
CA LEU A 699 2.65 -16.66 6.79
C LEU A 699 3.01 -17.95 6.04
N PHE A 700 2.51 -18.11 4.81
CA PHE A 700 2.78 -19.31 4.01
C PHE A 700 4.23 -19.39 3.53
N MET A 701 4.85 -18.27 3.13
CA MET A 701 6.28 -18.27 2.82
C MET A 701 7.15 -18.59 4.04
N ALA A 702 6.74 -18.20 5.25
CA ALA A 702 7.45 -18.53 6.49
C ALA A 702 7.24 -20.00 6.92
N LEU A 703 6.07 -20.58 6.63
CA LEU A 703 5.79 -22.01 6.82
C LEU A 703 6.59 -22.87 5.85
N TRP A 704 6.45 -22.69 4.54
CA TRP A 704 7.09 -23.53 3.52
C TRP A 704 8.62 -23.41 3.48
N ARG A 705 9.18 -22.31 3.96
CA ARG A 705 10.64 -22.14 4.13
C ARG A 705 11.13 -22.58 5.51
N GLY A 706 10.24 -22.97 6.42
CA GLY A 706 10.56 -23.29 7.81
C GLY A 706 11.18 -22.12 8.60
N THR A 707 10.98 -20.87 8.18
CA THR A 707 11.53 -19.68 8.85
C THR A 707 10.63 -19.12 9.94
N ILE A 708 9.37 -19.59 10.04
CA ILE A 708 8.50 -19.30 11.19
C ILE A 708 9.13 -19.79 12.51
N LYS A 709 8.75 -19.17 13.64
CA LYS A 709 9.16 -19.59 14.98
C LYS A 709 8.71 -21.04 15.22
N CYS A 710 9.65 -21.87 15.67
CA CYS A 710 9.37 -23.14 16.33
C CYS A 710 9.44 -22.88 17.84
N ASP A 711 8.50 -23.43 18.59
CA ASP A 711 8.59 -23.44 20.05
C ASP A 711 9.46 -24.65 20.48
N ALA A 712 9.86 -24.70 21.76
CA ALA A 712 10.84 -25.67 22.23
C ALA A 712 10.30 -27.11 22.27
N GLU A 713 8.97 -27.22 22.33
CA GLU A 713 8.18 -28.44 22.40
C GLU A 713 7.82 -29.00 21.00
N ASP A 714 8.22 -28.31 19.93
CA ASP A 714 8.02 -28.73 18.53
C ASP A 714 9.35 -28.99 17.83
N ASN A 715 9.31 -29.68 16.68
CA ASN A 715 10.49 -30.01 15.90
C ASN A 715 10.23 -29.76 14.40
N LYS A 716 11.05 -28.89 13.79
CA LYS A 716 11.01 -28.58 12.35
C LYS A 716 11.25 -29.78 11.43
N LEU A 717 11.84 -30.87 11.96
CA LEU A 717 11.98 -32.14 11.24
C LEU A 717 10.64 -32.92 11.11
N SER A 718 9.57 -32.47 11.78
CA SER A 718 8.20 -33.02 11.69
C SER A 718 7.23 -32.11 10.91
N TRP A 719 7.78 -31.25 10.05
CA TRP A 719 7.04 -30.25 9.27
C TRP A 719 7.18 -30.59 7.77
N ASP A 720 6.41 -31.56 7.29
CA ASP A 720 6.50 -32.12 5.91
C ASP A 720 6.26 -31.08 4.80
N TRP A 721 5.71 -29.92 5.15
CA TRP A 721 5.51 -28.77 4.28
C TRP A 721 6.76 -27.88 4.06
N VAL A 722 7.90 -28.15 4.73
CA VAL A 722 9.13 -27.32 4.68
C VAL A 722 9.97 -27.62 3.43
N VAL A 723 9.38 -27.36 2.27
CA VAL A 723 9.92 -27.76 0.96
C VAL A 723 10.75 -26.66 0.26
N LEU A 724 10.56 -25.39 0.61
CA LEU A 724 11.25 -24.24 0.02
C LEU A 724 12.52 -23.88 0.80
N THR A 725 13.46 -24.82 0.89
CA THR A 725 14.73 -24.63 1.61
C THR A 725 15.96 -24.92 0.74
N GLY A 726 17.17 -24.64 1.26
CA GLY A 726 18.44 -25.08 0.68
C GLY A 726 18.63 -24.77 -0.80
N ARG A 727 18.79 -25.82 -1.61
CA ARG A 727 18.93 -25.74 -3.07
C ARG A 727 17.60 -25.48 -3.76
N THR A 728 16.54 -26.19 -3.37
CA THR A 728 15.17 -26.08 -3.91
C THR A 728 14.68 -24.64 -3.92
N TRP A 729 14.96 -23.87 -2.86
CA TRP A 729 14.59 -22.45 -2.78
C TRP A 729 15.28 -21.59 -3.84
N LYS A 730 16.56 -21.84 -4.12
CA LYS A 730 17.33 -21.09 -5.13
C LYS A 730 16.84 -21.43 -6.54
N GLU A 731 16.68 -22.73 -6.84
CA GLU A 731 16.21 -23.22 -8.14
C GLU A 731 14.78 -22.75 -8.44
N HIS A 732 13.89 -22.79 -7.45
CA HIS A 732 12.55 -22.20 -7.53
C HIS A 732 12.60 -20.69 -7.78
N GLY A 733 13.46 -19.98 -7.05
CA GLY A 733 13.64 -18.54 -7.21
C GLY A 733 14.13 -18.14 -8.61
N GLU A 734 15.08 -18.89 -9.16
CA GLU A 734 15.50 -18.77 -10.56
C GLU A 734 14.37 -19.09 -11.55
N ARG A 735 13.56 -20.13 -11.29
CA ARG A 735 12.42 -20.50 -12.15
C ARG A 735 11.40 -19.37 -12.23
N VAL A 736 11.07 -18.74 -11.09
CA VAL A 736 10.21 -17.55 -11.03
C VAL A 736 10.81 -16.39 -11.85
N ALA A 737 12.11 -16.13 -11.71
CA ALA A 737 12.78 -15.07 -12.47
C ALA A 737 12.82 -15.36 -13.99
N LYS A 738 12.95 -16.62 -14.41
CA LYS A 738 12.91 -17.06 -15.82
C LYS A 738 11.50 -16.88 -16.42
N LEU A 739 10.44 -17.10 -15.64
CA LEU A 739 9.05 -16.89 -16.07
C LEU A 739 8.70 -15.42 -16.42
N ARG A 740 9.52 -14.43 -16.00
CA ARG A 740 9.36 -13.01 -16.38
C ARG A 740 9.21 -12.79 -17.90
N ASN A 741 9.87 -13.61 -18.71
CA ASN A 741 9.82 -13.48 -20.17
C ASN A 741 8.45 -13.93 -20.76
N HIS A 742 7.66 -14.67 -19.97
CA HIS A 742 6.35 -15.21 -20.35
C HIS A 742 5.17 -14.39 -19.82
N LEU A 743 5.41 -13.27 -19.12
CA LEU A 743 4.36 -12.27 -18.86
C LEU A 743 4.25 -11.28 -20.02
N PRO A 744 3.04 -10.99 -20.53
CA PRO A 744 2.76 -9.82 -21.37
C PRO A 744 3.22 -8.49 -20.73
N SER A 745 3.26 -7.41 -21.50
CA SER A 745 3.78 -6.13 -20.98
C SER A 745 2.81 -5.30 -20.13
N THR A 746 1.55 -5.72 -20.00
CA THR A 746 0.54 -5.08 -19.14
C THR A 746 0.76 -5.37 -17.67
N TYR A 747 1.08 -6.62 -17.32
CA TYR A 747 1.37 -7.09 -15.95
C TYR A 747 2.43 -6.19 -15.28
N ASP A 748 1.96 -5.29 -14.42
CA ASP A 748 2.65 -4.11 -13.83
C ASP A 748 4.13 -4.38 -13.51
N ARG A 749 4.34 -5.37 -12.65
CA ARG A 749 5.68 -5.78 -12.22
C ARG A 749 5.82 -7.30 -12.24
N PRO A 750 6.61 -7.86 -13.18
CA PRO A 750 6.88 -9.30 -13.18
C PRO A 750 7.66 -9.67 -11.90
N PRO A 751 7.28 -10.76 -11.19
CA PRO A 751 7.98 -11.25 -10.02
C PRO A 751 9.51 -11.31 -10.19
N ARG A 752 10.24 -10.59 -9.32
CA ARG A 752 11.70 -10.75 -9.15
C ARG A 752 12.01 -12.13 -8.55
N ASN A 753 13.28 -12.55 -8.58
CA ASN A 753 13.72 -13.77 -7.88
C ASN A 753 13.37 -13.67 -6.37
N PRO A 754 12.41 -14.43 -5.83
CA PRO A 754 12.05 -14.33 -4.43
C PRO A 754 13.16 -14.84 -3.51
N ALA A 755 14.02 -15.76 -3.96
CA ALA A 755 15.13 -16.25 -3.16
C ALA A 755 16.21 -15.18 -2.88
N GLU A 756 16.29 -14.16 -3.74
CA GLU A 756 17.13 -12.98 -3.54
C GLU A 756 16.37 -11.80 -2.90
N LYS A 757 15.09 -11.61 -3.25
CA LYS A 757 14.38 -10.33 -3.06
C LYS A 757 13.22 -10.35 -2.07
N LEU A 758 12.80 -11.51 -1.54
CA LEU A 758 11.72 -11.57 -0.52
C LEU A 758 12.01 -10.65 0.67
N ASN A 759 13.26 -10.66 1.14
CA ASN A 759 13.73 -9.88 2.29
C ASN A 759 14.19 -8.45 1.94
N SER A 760 14.14 -8.02 0.67
CA SER A 760 14.62 -6.69 0.21
C SER A 760 13.56 -5.98 -0.65
N GLY A 761 12.44 -5.66 -0.01
CA GLY A 761 11.38 -4.85 -0.59
C GLY A 761 10.61 -5.53 -1.72
N TYR A 762 10.28 -6.81 -1.59
CA TYR A 762 9.32 -7.50 -2.47
C TYR A 762 7.94 -6.83 -2.35
N LYS A 763 7.33 -6.40 -3.46
CA LYS A 763 6.09 -5.60 -3.42
C LYS A 763 4.84 -6.46 -3.44
N ALA A 764 3.75 -5.94 -2.89
CA ALA A 764 2.45 -6.59 -2.82
C ALA A 764 1.89 -7.03 -4.20
N THR A 765 2.14 -6.27 -5.27
CA THR A 765 1.76 -6.67 -6.65
C THR A 765 2.59 -7.85 -7.18
N GLU A 766 3.89 -7.91 -6.83
CA GLU A 766 4.74 -9.07 -7.11
C GLU A 766 4.30 -10.29 -6.29
N PHE A 767 3.89 -10.09 -5.02
CA PHE A 767 3.32 -11.14 -4.17
C PHE A 767 2.04 -11.72 -4.77
N ASN A 768 1.11 -10.88 -5.22
CA ASN A 768 -0.15 -11.37 -5.80
C ASN A 768 0.10 -12.21 -7.06
N THR A 769 0.90 -11.70 -8.00
CA THR A 769 1.26 -12.42 -9.24
C THR A 769 2.02 -13.72 -8.96
N TYR A 770 2.97 -13.69 -8.03
CA TYR A 770 3.77 -14.86 -7.64
C TYR A 770 2.92 -15.91 -6.91
N PHE A 771 2.20 -15.51 -5.87
CA PHE A 771 1.57 -16.42 -4.90
C PHE A 771 0.24 -16.96 -5.42
N TYR A 772 -0.64 -16.11 -5.95
CA TYR A 772 -1.95 -16.54 -6.47
C TYR A 772 -1.94 -16.84 -7.98
N GLY A 773 -0.92 -16.38 -8.72
CA GLY A 773 -0.69 -16.71 -10.12
C GLY A 773 0.24 -17.92 -10.32
N TYR A 774 1.51 -17.82 -9.91
CA TYR A 774 2.54 -18.81 -10.26
C TYR A 774 2.58 -20.04 -9.34
N LEU A 775 2.54 -19.86 -8.02
CA LEU A 775 2.76 -20.94 -7.05
C LEU A 775 1.84 -22.16 -7.21
N PRO A 776 0.55 -22.05 -7.58
CA PRO A 776 -0.31 -23.21 -7.80
C PRO A 776 0.30 -24.24 -8.77
N ALA A 777 0.92 -23.79 -9.86
CA ALA A 777 1.60 -24.67 -10.80
C ALA A 777 3.03 -25.01 -10.38
N LEU A 778 3.76 -24.05 -9.81
CA LEU A 778 5.17 -24.24 -9.42
C LEU A 778 5.36 -25.19 -8.23
N LEU A 779 4.37 -25.31 -7.34
CA LEU A 779 4.41 -26.22 -6.20
C LEU A 779 3.92 -27.64 -6.52
N ARG A 780 3.33 -27.90 -7.70
CA ARG A 780 2.89 -29.24 -8.12
C ARG A 780 4.11 -30.16 -8.32
N GLY A 781 4.25 -31.14 -7.44
CA GLY A 781 5.43 -32.02 -7.35
C GLY A 781 6.55 -31.51 -6.43
N VAL A 782 6.34 -30.41 -5.71
CA VAL A 782 7.28 -29.85 -4.72
C VAL A 782 6.65 -29.84 -3.33
N LEU A 783 5.40 -29.37 -3.19
CA LEU A 783 4.63 -29.41 -1.95
C LEU A 783 3.79 -30.71 -1.92
N PRO A 784 3.70 -31.44 -0.78
CA PRO A 784 2.91 -32.69 -0.73
C PRO A 784 1.41 -32.45 -0.95
N THR A 785 0.73 -33.43 -1.54
CA THR A 785 -0.62 -33.28 -2.10
C THR A 785 -1.66 -32.67 -1.15
N PRO A 786 -1.78 -33.06 0.14
CA PRO A 786 -2.80 -32.49 1.03
C PRO A 786 -2.62 -30.98 1.24
N TYR A 787 -1.38 -30.55 1.50
CA TYR A 787 -1.02 -29.13 1.63
C TYR A 787 -1.26 -28.34 0.34
N LEU A 788 -1.05 -28.97 -0.82
CA LEU A 788 -1.28 -28.37 -2.13
C LEU A 788 -2.78 -28.26 -2.46
N GLN A 789 -3.59 -29.25 -2.10
CA GLN A 789 -5.05 -29.21 -2.25
C GLN A 789 -5.67 -28.13 -1.35
N ASN A 790 -5.26 -28.07 -0.07
CA ASN A 790 -5.64 -27.00 0.85
C ASN A 790 -5.25 -25.62 0.28
N PHE A 791 -4.04 -25.48 -0.27
CA PHE A 791 -3.59 -24.24 -0.92
C PHE A 791 -4.43 -23.86 -2.16
N TYR A 792 -4.86 -24.80 -2.99
CA TYR A 792 -5.74 -24.50 -4.13
C TYR A 792 -7.08 -23.88 -3.68
N LYS A 793 -7.66 -24.32 -2.54
CA LYS A 793 -8.92 -23.76 -2.01
C LYS A 793 -8.77 -22.28 -1.64
N LEU A 794 -7.69 -21.94 -0.92
CA LEU A 794 -7.31 -20.55 -0.65
C LEU A 794 -7.16 -19.74 -1.94
N VAL A 795 -6.45 -20.29 -2.94
CA VAL A 795 -6.19 -19.59 -4.20
C VAL A 795 -7.47 -19.36 -4.99
N ARG A 796 -8.38 -20.35 -5.07
CA ARG A 796 -9.68 -20.19 -5.75
C ARG A 796 -10.57 -19.17 -5.05
N GLY A 797 -10.69 -19.24 -3.73
CA GLY A 797 -11.45 -18.26 -2.94
C GLY A 797 -10.94 -16.82 -3.11
N VAL A 798 -9.62 -16.63 -3.02
CA VAL A 798 -8.97 -15.32 -3.28
C VAL A 798 -9.19 -14.85 -4.72
N ARG A 799 -9.00 -15.73 -5.72
CA ARG A 799 -9.20 -15.37 -7.14
C ARG A 799 -10.62 -14.93 -7.46
N ILE A 800 -11.63 -15.43 -6.74
CA ILE A 800 -13.02 -14.98 -6.85
C ILE A 800 -13.21 -13.62 -6.18
N VAL A 801 -12.84 -13.47 -4.90
CA VAL A 801 -13.08 -12.22 -4.15
C VAL A 801 -12.31 -11.02 -4.71
N LEU A 802 -11.19 -11.25 -5.41
CA LEU A 802 -10.44 -10.21 -6.11
C LEU A 802 -11.04 -9.79 -7.48
N GLN A 803 -12.19 -10.35 -7.90
CA GLN A 803 -12.85 -9.92 -9.13
C GLN A 803 -13.57 -8.58 -8.94
N ARG A 804 -13.30 -7.60 -9.79
CA ARG A 804 -14.06 -6.33 -9.86
C ARG A 804 -15.55 -6.54 -10.15
N ARG A 805 -15.93 -7.64 -10.82
CA ARG A 805 -17.32 -8.06 -11.06
C ARG A 805 -17.47 -9.53 -10.68
N VAL A 806 -18.28 -9.84 -9.67
CA VAL A 806 -18.40 -11.20 -9.09
C VAL A 806 -19.86 -11.58 -8.88
N THR A 807 -20.24 -12.83 -9.17
CA THR A 807 -21.62 -13.30 -8.98
C THR A 807 -21.88 -13.75 -7.55
N ARG A 808 -23.16 -13.76 -7.14
CA ARG A 808 -23.59 -14.37 -5.87
C ARG A 808 -23.20 -15.84 -5.77
N ALA A 809 -23.25 -16.59 -6.88
CA ALA A 809 -22.89 -18.00 -6.92
C ALA A 809 -21.38 -18.21 -6.70
N ASP A 810 -20.54 -17.44 -7.40
CA ASP A 810 -19.08 -17.47 -7.20
C ASP A 810 -18.70 -17.12 -5.76
N LEU A 811 -19.34 -16.09 -5.18
CA LEU A 811 -19.11 -15.71 -3.78
C LEU A 811 -19.42 -16.86 -2.81
N MET A 812 -20.49 -17.63 -3.02
CA MET A 812 -20.82 -18.76 -2.15
C MET A 812 -19.80 -19.91 -2.31
N VAL A 813 -19.34 -20.18 -3.54
CA VAL A 813 -18.21 -21.09 -3.79
C VAL A 813 -16.96 -20.62 -3.04
N ALA A 814 -16.62 -19.33 -3.08
CA ALA A 814 -15.48 -18.78 -2.35
C ALA A 814 -15.63 -18.89 -0.82
N HIS A 815 -16.83 -18.68 -0.26
CA HIS A 815 -17.07 -18.78 1.18
C HIS A 815 -16.85 -20.21 1.69
N ASN A 816 -17.44 -21.19 1.01
CA ASN A 816 -17.31 -22.61 1.36
C ASN A 816 -15.86 -23.08 1.24
N LEU A 817 -15.14 -22.63 0.19
CA LEU A 817 -13.70 -22.88 0.03
C LEU A 817 -12.85 -22.25 1.14
N PHE A 818 -13.19 -21.05 1.64
CA PHE A 818 -12.48 -20.46 2.79
C PHE A 818 -12.74 -21.22 4.09
N ILE A 819 -13.97 -21.67 4.36
CA ILE A 819 -14.29 -22.44 5.57
C ILE A 819 -13.54 -23.79 5.55
N SER A 820 -13.65 -24.54 4.46
CA SER A 820 -12.91 -25.80 4.26
C SER A 820 -11.39 -25.61 4.34
N PHE A 821 -10.85 -24.56 3.72
CA PHE A 821 -9.44 -24.19 3.82
C PHE A 821 -8.98 -23.95 5.27
N LEU A 822 -9.76 -23.23 6.07
CA LEU A 822 -9.39 -22.86 7.44
C LEU A 822 -9.35 -24.07 8.39
N VAL A 823 -10.34 -24.96 8.29
CA VAL A 823 -10.38 -26.19 9.11
C VAL A 823 -9.22 -27.11 8.73
N GLU A 824 -9.06 -27.41 7.44
CA GLU A 824 -7.99 -28.28 6.94
C GLU A 824 -6.58 -27.71 7.20
N PHE A 825 -6.43 -26.38 7.24
CA PHE A 825 -5.16 -25.76 7.63
C PHE A 825 -4.78 -26.12 9.06
N GLU A 826 -5.75 -26.15 9.98
CA GLU A 826 -5.50 -26.55 11.37
C GLU A 826 -5.24 -28.04 11.51
N GLU A 827 -5.92 -28.89 10.74
CA GLU A 827 -5.62 -30.33 10.69
C GLU A 827 -4.19 -30.60 10.18
N LEU A 828 -3.82 -29.98 9.06
CA LEU A 828 -2.58 -30.24 8.33
C LEU A 828 -1.32 -29.58 8.92
N TYR A 829 -1.44 -28.35 9.44
CA TYR A 829 -0.29 -27.59 9.95
C TYR A 829 -0.25 -27.54 11.48
N VAL A 830 -1.39 -27.30 12.15
CA VAL A 830 -1.45 -27.20 13.62
C VAL A 830 -1.52 -28.58 14.27
N CYS A 831 -2.23 -29.52 13.66
CA CYS A 831 -2.42 -30.90 14.11
C CYS A 831 -2.86 -30.96 15.59
N ARG A 832 -3.78 -30.07 16.00
CA ARG A 832 -4.23 -29.85 17.39
C ARG A 832 -3.12 -29.59 18.42
N LYS A 833 -1.88 -29.28 18.03
CA LYS A 833 -0.77 -29.08 18.99
C LYS A 833 -0.81 -27.68 19.62
N PRO A 834 -0.90 -27.53 20.96
CA PRO A 834 -0.95 -26.20 21.60
C PRO A 834 0.26 -25.32 21.27
N TYR A 835 1.45 -25.91 21.15
CA TYR A 835 2.67 -25.20 20.76
C TYR A 835 2.68 -24.73 19.29
N ARG A 836 1.76 -25.18 18.42
CA ARG A 836 1.60 -24.73 17.02
C ARG A 836 0.51 -23.67 16.81
N MET A 837 -0.25 -23.29 17.85
CA MET A 837 -1.36 -22.33 17.74
C MET A 837 -0.99 -21.00 17.05
N HIS A 838 0.27 -20.56 17.13
CA HIS A 838 0.75 -19.33 16.48
C HIS A 838 0.90 -19.40 14.96
N PHE A 839 0.63 -20.56 14.34
CA PHE A 839 0.44 -20.65 12.89
C PHE A 839 -0.91 -20.04 12.48
N VAL A 840 -1.94 -20.12 13.33
CA VAL A 840 -3.27 -19.51 13.10
C VAL A 840 -3.23 -18.02 13.48
N ARG A 841 -2.45 -17.24 12.74
CA ARG A 841 -2.44 -15.78 12.88
C ARG A 841 -3.83 -15.21 12.56
N GLN A 842 -4.18 -14.08 13.17
CA GLN A 842 -5.49 -13.43 12.98
C GLN A 842 -5.90 -13.21 11.51
N CYS A 843 -4.94 -13.02 10.59
CA CYS A 843 -5.22 -12.92 9.15
C CYS A 843 -5.95 -14.13 8.56
N MET A 844 -5.72 -15.35 9.09
CA MET A 844 -6.43 -16.56 8.64
C MET A 844 -7.94 -16.42 8.88
N HIS A 845 -8.34 -16.15 10.13
CA HIS A 845 -9.74 -15.94 10.50
C HIS A 845 -10.43 -14.83 9.68
N VAL A 846 -9.70 -13.78 9.28
CA VAL A 846 -10.29 -12.67 8.51
C VAL A 846 -10.74 -13.11 7.10
N LEU A 847 -10.20 -14.19 6.54
CA LEU A 847 -10.64 -14.72 5.23
C LEU A 847 -12.13 -15.11 5.22
N TRP A 848 -12.66 -15.64 6.33
CA TRP A 848 -14.08 -16.02 6.46
C TRP A 848 -15.03 -14.82 6.27
N HIS A 849 -14.59 -13.63 6.67
CA HIS A 849 -15.38 -12.38 6.59
C HIS A 849 -15.47 -11.78 5.19
N LEU A 850 -14.57 -12.15 4.27
CA LEU A 850 -14.45 -11.48 2.96
C LEU A 850 -15.71 -11.57 2.09
N VAL A 851 -16.39 -12.72 2.09
CA VAL A 851 -17.63 -12.89 1.32
C VAL A 851 -18.84 -12.19 1.99
N PRO A 852 -19.10 -12.37 3.30
CA PRO A 852 -20.08 -11.56 4.04
C PRO A 852 -19.90 -10.04 3.88
N GLU A 853 -18.66 -9.54 3.89
CA GLU A 853 -18.38 -8.14 3.58
C GLU A 853 -18.65 -7.77 2.12
N THR A 854 -18.36 -8.66 1.17
CA THR A 854 -18.65 -8.39 -0.26
C THR A 854 -20.16 -8.26 -0.51
N PHE A 855 -21.00 -9.08 0.16
CA PHE A 855 -22.45 -8.92 0.13
C PHE A 855 -22.91 -7.59 0.77
N ARG A 856 -22.29 -7.19 1.89
CA ARG A 856 -22.67 -5.99 2.64
C ARG A 856 -22.24 -4.68 1.97
N TYR A 857 -21.07 -4.67 1.33
CA TYR A 857 -20.36 -3.46 0.89
C TYR A 857 -19.98 -3.42 -0.60
N GLY A 858 -20.29 -4.46 -1.37
CA GLY A 858 -19.80 -4.62 -2.75
C GLY A 858 -18.33 -5.07 -2.82
N PRO A 859 -17.74 -5.19 -4.04
CA PRO A 859 -16.43 -5.82 -4.23
C PRO A 859 -15.29 -5.09 -3.49
N PRO A 860 -14.46 -5.79 -2.69
CA PRO A 860 -13.51 -5.16 -1.75
C PRO A 860 -12.33 -4.44 -2.40
N CYS A 861 -12.12 -4.63 -3.72
CA CYS A 861 -11.23 -3.77 -4.51
C CYS A 861 -11.56 -2.26 -4.38
N ASN A 862 -12.83 -1.91 -4.15
CA ASN A 862 -13.28 -0.53 -4.06
C ASN A 862 -12.94 0.18 -2.73
N PHE A 863 -12.43 -0.54 -1.72
CA PHE A 863 -12.07 0.02 -0.41
C PHE A 863 -10.70 -0.45 0.14
N ALA A 864 -9.82 -0.93 -0.75
CA ALA A 864 -8.47 -1.39 -0.39
C ALA A 864 -7.45 -0.25 -0.19
N GLN A 865 -6.41 -0.48 0.62
CA GLN A 865 -5.37 0.51 0.98
C GLN A 865 -4.40 0.90 -0.15
N TRP A 866 -4.48 0.29 -1.34
CA TRP A 866 -3.62 0.62 -2.48
C TRP A 866 -3.57 2.13 -2.82
N THR A 867 -4.68 2.83 -2.58
CA THR A 867 -4.80 4.28 -2.82
C THR A 867 -3.81 5.10 -2.01
N ILE A 868 -3.69 4.84 -0.70
CA ILE A 868 -2.85 5.64 0.17
C ILE A 868 -1.37 5.25 0.03
N GLU A 869 -1.05 3.96 -0.10
CA GLU A 869 0.28 3.47 -0.44
C GLU A 869 0.83 4.12 -1.71
N ARG A 870 0.00 4.25 -2.76
CA ARG A 870 0.40 4.96 -3.98
C ARG A 870 0.54 6.47 -3.78
N MET A 871 -0.33 7.11 -3.00
CA MET A 871 -0.20 8.52 -2.66
C MET A 871 1.08 8.80 -1.85
N ILE A 872 1.44 7.91 -0.91
CA ILE A 872 2.69 7.93 -0.16
C ILE A 872 3.88 7.80 -1.11
N GLY A 873 3.85 6.86 -2.06
CA GLY A 873 4.88 6.70 -3.09
C GLY A 873 5.06 7.95 -3.96
N ILE A 874 3.96 8.56 -4.43
CA ILE A 874 3.98 9.81 -5.21
C ILE A 874 4.61 10.93 -4.38
N LEU A 875 4.07 11.23 -3.20
CA LEU A 875 4.55 12.32 -2.33
C LEU A 875 5.99 12.10 -1.87
N GLY A 876 6.41 10.85 -1.67
CA GLY A 876 7.80 10.48 -1.41
C GLY A 876 8.72 10.81 -2.58
N SER A 877 8.36 10.45 -3.81
CA SER A 877 9.12 10.78 -5.03
C SER A 877 9.20 12.30 -5.30
N GLU A 878 8.21 13.06 -4.84
CA GLU A 878 8.17 14.51 -4.91
C GLU A 878 8.92 15.21 -3.74
N THR A 879 9.33 14.48 -2.69
CA THR A 879 10.02 15.01 -1.50
C THR A 879 11.52 15.10 -1.73
N ARG A 880 11.95 16.24 -2.29
CA ARG A 880 13.34 16.49 -2.74
C ARG A 880 14.25 17.21 -1.72
N LEU A 881 13.79 17.46 -0.49
CA LEU A 881 14.56 18.19 0.53
C LEU A 881 14.81 17.34 1.80
N HIS A 882 15.90 16.57 1.79
CA HIS A 882 16.28 15.66 2.88
C HIS A 882 16.58 16.34 4.23
N SER A 883 16.86 17.66 4.26
CA SER A 883 17.15 18.41 5.49
C SER A 883 15.92 18.74 6.34
N ASN A 884 14.71 18.75 5.76
CA ASN A 884 13.46 18.79 6.51
C ASN A 884 12.35 18.03 5.74
N PRO A 885 12.42 16.70 5.73
CA PRO A 885 11.62 15.89 4.81
C PRO A 885 10.14 15.91 5.20
N TYR A 886 9.80 15.86 6.50
CA TYR A 886 8.41 15.87 6.95
C TYR A 886 7.68 17.18 6.64
N ALA A 887 8.35 18.33 6.79
CA ALA A 887 7.77 19.62 6.41
C ALA A 887 7.76 19.84 4.89
N ASN A 888 8.64 19.17 4.14
CA ASN A 888 8.60 19.17 2.68
C ASN A 888 7.44 18.30 2.15
N LEU A 889 7.25 17.11 2.71
CA LEU A 889 6.14 16.20 2.43
C LEU A 889 4.77 16.87 2.68
N ALA A 890 4.58 17.48 3.85
CA ALA A 890 3.34 18.21 4.16
C ALA A 890 3.07 19.35 3.16
N LYS A 891 4.12 20.07 2.73
CA LYS A 891 4.01 21.10 1.68
C LYS A 891 3.67 20.52 0.30
N ARG A 892 4.20 19.35 -0.08
CA ARG A 892 3.78 18.63 -1.30
C ARG A 892 2.30 18.24 -1.23
N GLY A 893 1.86 17.73 -0.09
CA GLY A 893 0.45 17.36 0.14
C GLY A 893 -0.53 18.52 0.03
N ILE A 894 -0.21 19.67 0.64
CA ILE A 894 -0.99 20.91 0.53
C ILE A 894 -1.01 21.41 -0.92
N LEU A 895 0.16 21.43 -1.59
CA LEU A 895 0.29 21.85 -2.98
C LEU A 895 -0.50 20.94 -3.93
N LEU A 896 -0.51 19.63 -3.69
CA LEU A 896 -1.30 18.67 -4.47
C LEU A 896 -2.81 18.94 -4.34
N ALA A 897 -3.31 19.20 -3.14
CA ALA A 897 -4.72 19.57 -2.93
C ALA A 897 -5.11 20.85 -3.70
N MET A 898 -4.23 21.86 -3.70
CA MET A 898 -4.43 23.10 -4.46
C MET A 898 -4.41 22.86 -5.98
N ILE A 899 -3.47 22.07 -6.48
CA ILE A 899 -3.34 21.78 -7.93
C ILE A 899 -4.52 20.91 -8.40
N ASN A 900 -4.93 19.90 -7.64
CA ASN A 900 -6.08 19.07 -7.95
C ASN A 900 -7.34 19.95 -8.10
N ALA A 901 -7.67 20.74 -7.09
CA ALA A 901 -8.82 21.64 -7.14
C ALA A 901 -8.71 22.73 -8.23
N LEU A 902 -7.50 23.16 -8.61
CA LEU A 902 -7.27 24.09 -9.73
C LEU A 902 -7.52 23.42 -11.10
N LEU A 903 -6.93 22.24 -11.34
CA LEU A 903 -7.02 21.51 -12.62
C LEU A 903 -8.38 20.82 -12.84
N ILE A 904 -9.20 20.72 -11.80
CA ILE A 904 -10.60 20.31 -11.90
C ILE A 904 -11.48 21.50 -12.28
N GLN A 905 -11.28 22.67 -11.66
CA GLN A 905 -12.03 23.89 -12.02
C GLN A 905 -11.68 24.40 -13.42
N TYR A 906 -10.39 24.36 -13.78
CA TYR A 906 -9.85 24.87 -15.05
C TYR A 906 -9.07 23.77 -15.80
N PRO A 907 -9.74 22.73 -16.35
CA PRO A 907 -9.09 21.64 -17.09
C PRO A 907 -8.23 22.11 -18.27
N GLU A 908 -8.52 23.27 -18.85
CA GLU A 908 -7.77 23.88 -19.94
C GLU A 908 -6.35 24.32 -19.55
N LEU A 909 -6.02 24.41 -18.26
CA LEU A 909 -4.62 24.55 -17.80
C LEU A 909 -3.81 23.27 -18.04
N ASN A 910 -4.45 22.11 -18.18
CA ASN A 910 -3.83 20.79 -18.27
C ASN A 910 -3.43 20.43 -19.71
N ILE A 911 -2.46 21.15 -20.27
CA ILE A 911 -1.97 20.98 -21.65
C ILE A 911 -1.48 19.53 -21.96
N THR A 912 -1.07 18.77 -20.94
CA THR A 912 -0.43 17.45 -21.05
C THR A 912 -1.35 16.30 -21.46
N SER A 913 -2.68 16.41 -21.31
CA SER A 913 -3.64 15.31 -21.55
C SER A 913 -4.02 15.11 -23.02
N HIS A 914 -3.02 15.08 -23.90
CA HIS A 914 -3.18 14.66 -25.30
C HIS A 914 -2.75 13.21 -25.47
N SER A 915 -3.58 12.38 -26.11
CA SER A 915 -3.24 10.99 -26.44
C SER A 915 -1.94 10.92 -27.27
N PRO A 916 -1.08 9.89 -27.07
CA PRO A 916 0.26 9.85 -27.68
C PRO A 916 0.27 10.09 -29.19
N ARG A 917 0.84 11.22 -29.62
CA ARG A 917 0.68 11.81 -30.96
C ARG A 917 0.69 10.80 -32.12
N GLY A 918 -0.49 10.57 -32.68
CA GLY A 918 -0.73 9.59 -33.76
C GLY A 918 -1.35 8.26 -33.31
N SER A 919 -1.89 8.19 -32.09
CA SER A 919 -2.90 7.21 -31.70
C SER A 919 -4.20 7.38 -32.51
N ILE A 920 -4.97 6.31 -32.65
CA ILE A 920 -6.32 6.33 -33.26
C ILE A 920 -7.29 5.61 -32.33
N SER A 921 -8.30 6.33 -31.84
CA SER A 921 -9.43 5.72 -31.12
C SER A 921 -10.37 5.02 -32.11
N LEU A 922 -10.90 3.87 -31.70
CA LEU A 922 -11.83 3.04 -32.44
C LEU A 922 -13.18 2.97 -31.71
N SER A 923 -14.08 2.12 -32.20
CA SER A 923 -15.29 1.67 -31.53
C SER A 923 -15.02 1.25 -30.07
N ASN A 924 -16.02 1.36 -29.19
CA ASN A 924 -16.04 0.74 -27.86
C ASN A 924 -14.81 1.02 -26.98
N ASN A 925 -14.21 2.22 -27.08
CA ASN A 925 -13.01 2.66 -26.33
C ASN A 925 -11.69 1.92 -26.65
N TYR A 926 -11.64 1.02 -27.64
CA TYR A 926 -10.38 0.49 -28.15
C TYR A 926 -9.52 1.64 -28.73
N THR A 927 -8.21 1.62 -28.52
CA THR A 927 -7.30 2.65 -29.06
C THR A 927 -6.03 2.04 -29.63
N LEU A 928 -5.76 2.28 -30.92
CA LEU A 928 -4.51 1.93 -31.57
C LEU A 928 -3.41 2.91 -31.13
N LEU A 929 -2.31 2.37 -30.61
CA LEU A 929 -1.21 3.15 -30.03
C LEU A 929 0.08 3.01 -30.86
N ARG A 930 0.94 4.02 -30.74
CA ARG A 930 2.21 4.12 -31.47
C ARG A 930 3.26 3.12 -30.92
N PRO A 931 4.23 2.68 -31.74
CA PRO A 931 4.47 3.08 -33.12
C PRO A 931 3.45 2.48 -34.09
N SER A 932 3.43 3.00 -35.32
CA SER A 932 2.78 2.34 -36.45
C SER A 932 3.65 2.53 -37.69
N ASP A 933 3.44 1.69 -38.70
CA ASP A 933 4.19 1.78 -39.97
C ASP A 933 4.11 3.20 -40.56
N ARG A 934 5.22 3.68 -41.15
CA ARG A 934 5.29 4.99 -41.83
C ARG A 934 4.90 4.92 -43.30
N SER A 935 4.77 3.72 -43.84
CA SER A 935 4.55 3.39 -45.23
C SER A 935 3.73 2.11 -45.27
N LEU A 936 2.85 1.97 -46.26
CA LEU A 936 1.94 0.83 -46.34
C LEU A 936 2.68 -0.51 -46.45
N TYR A 937 2.30 -1.45 -45.61
CA TYR A 937 2.77 -2.83 -45.59
C TYR A 937 2.05 -3.67 -46.67
N MET A 938 2.82 -4.50 -47.37
CA MET A 938 2.32 -5.57 -48.23
C MET A 938 2.37 -6.87 -47.43
N PRO A 939 1.26 -7.63 -47.29
CA PRO A 939 1.28 -8.89 -46.56
C PRO A 939 2.08 -9.99 -47.25
N GLY A 940 2.59 -10.94 -46.47
CA GLY A 940 3.14 -12.19 -46.99
C GLY A 940 2.04 -13.19 -47.38
N GLN A 941 2.38 -14.21 -48.17
CA GLN A 941 1.41 -15.16 -48.74
C GLN A 941 0.43 -15.78 -47.72
N ARG A 942 0.89 -16.12 -46.51
CA ARG A 942 0.03 -16.66 -45.44
C ARG A 942 -0.94 -15.61 -44.86
N GLU A 943 -0.54 -14.35 -44.82
CA GLU A 943 -1.41 -13.25 -44.39
C GLU A 943 -2.45 -12.95 -45.48
N CYS A 944 -2.06 -12.99 -46.77
CA CYS A 944 -3.00 -12.89 -47.89
C CYS A 944 -4.08 -13.98 -47.84
N GLN A 945 -3.67 -15.24 -47.67
CA GLN A 945 -4.62 -16.37 -47.58
C GLN A 945 -5.62 -16.18 -46.42
N ALA A 946 -5.15 -15.81 -45.22
CA ALA A 946 -6.02 -15.57 -44.07
C ALA A 946 -6.97 -14.37 -44.26
N LEU A 947 -6.61 -13.40 -45.11
CA LEU A 947 -7.49 -12.28 -45.52
C LEU A 947 -8.53 -12.74 -46.55
N GLU A 948 -8.15 -13.52 -47.56
CA GLU A 948 -9.07 -14.09 -48.56
C GLU A 948 -10.11 -15.02 -47.90
N GLU A 949 -9.67 -15.87 -46.96
CA GLU A 949 -10.54 -16.74 -46.14
C GLU A 949 -11.51 -15.93 -45.27
N TYR A 950 -11.05 -14.83 -44.65
CA TYR A 950 -11.88 -13.99 -43.79
C TYR A 950 -12.93 -13.16 -44.57
N PHE A 951 -12.54 -12.55 -45.70
CA PHE A 951 -13.44 -11.74 -46.51
C PHE A 951 -14.34 -12.57 -47.43
N GLN A 952 -14.08 -13.88 -47.59
CA GLN A 952 -14.86 -14.82 -48.40
C GLN A 952 -14.88 -14.52 -49.91
N PHE A 953 -13.92 -13.73 -50.39
CA PHE A 953 -13.67 -13.51 -51.83
C PHE A 953 -12.19 -13.21 -52.07
N GLN A 954 -11.76 -13.40 -53.33
CA GLN A 954 -10.39 -13.09 -53.73
C GLN A 954 -10.19 -11.57 -53.76
N VAL A 955 -9.49 -11.04 -52.76
CA VAL A 955 -9.29 -9.59 -52.59
C VAL A 955 -8.06 -9.15 -53.36
N ASP A 956 -8.17 -8.07 -54.13
CA ASP A 956 -7.02 -7.37 -54.71
C ASP A 956 -6.20 -6.79 -53.54
N VAL A 957 -5.15 -7.51 -53.11
CA VAL A 957 -4.63 -7.48 -51.72
C VAL A 957 -4.33 -6.04 -51.28
N PRO A 958 -5.11 -5.47 -50.35
CA PRO A 958 -4.98 -4.06 -50.02
C PRO A 958 -3.70 -3.79 -49.24
N ARG A 959 -3.34 -2.52 -49.21
CA ARG A 959 -2.13 -2.02 -48.55
C ARG A 959 -2.47 -1.62 -47.12
N PHE A 960 -1.78 -2.22 -46.14
CA PHE A 960 -2.13 -2.10 -44.71
C PHE A 960 -1.24 -1.11 -43.95
N LEU A 961 -1.73 -0.60 -42.82
CA LEU A 961 -0.91 0.06 -41.80
C LEU A 961 -0.95 -0.80 -40.53
N ARG A 962 0.19 -1.37 -40.11
CA ARG A 962 0.25 -2.09 -38.84
C ARG A 962 0.48 -1.12 -37.69
N TYR A 963 -0.19 -1.39 -36.58
CA TYR A 963 -0.03 -0.68 -35.32
C TYR A 963 0.71 -1.55 -34.31
N GLY A 964 1.64 -0.95 -33.59
CA GLY A 964 2.59 -1.62 -32.71
C GLY A 964 1.96 -2.07 -31.41
N CYS A 965 0.99 -1.29 -30.93
CA CYS A 965 0.31 -1.43 -29.66
C CYS A 965 -1.21 -1.23 -29.84
N LEU A 966 -1.99 -1.91 -29.03
CA LEU A 966 -3.43 -1.78 -28.94
C LEU A 966 -3.81 -1.68 -27.47
N LYS A 967 -4.58 -0.65 -27.12
CA LYS A 967 -5.23 -0.50 -25.83
C LYS A 967 -6.67 -0.99 -25.93
N LEU A 968 -7.03 -1.91 -25.05
CA LEU A 968 -8.37 -2.51 -24.93
C LEU A 968 -9.30 -1.63 -24.06
N PRO A 969 -10.63 -1.87 -24.02
CA PRO A 969 -11.59 -1.03 -23.30
C PRO A 969 -11.46 -1.11 -21.77
N ASN A 970 -10.96 -2.23 -21.27
CA ASN A 970 -10.53 -2.43 -19.87
C ASN A 970 -9.14 -1.80 -19.59
N GLY A 971 -8.61 -1.02 -20.54
CA GLY A 971 -7.29 -0.38 -20.50
C GLY A 971 -6.12 -1.24 -20.97
N GLN A 972 -6.27 -2.57 -21.02
CA GLN A 972 -5.16 -3.51 -21.27
C GLN A 972 -4.39 -3.21 -22.57
N THR A 973 -3.12 -2.81 -22.44
CA THR A 973 -2.27 -2.41 -23.58
C THR A 973 -1.39 -3.56 -24.11
N THR A 974 -1.93 -4.32 -25.07
CA THR A 974 -1.21 -5.40 -25.78
C THR A 974 -0.24 -4.86 -26.84
N ARG A 975 0.71 -5.72 -27.26
CA ARG A 975 1.72 -5.43 -28.28
C ARG A 975 1.65 -6.44 -29.43
N SER A 976 1.61 -5.91 -30.65
CA SER A 976 1.73 -6.71 -31.88
C SER A 976 3.04 -7.50 -31.90
N ALA A 977 3.03 -8.65 -32.58
CA ALA A 977 4.26 -9.42 -32.82
C ALA A 977 5.37 -8.56 -33.44
N TRP A 978 5.03 -7.87 -34.53
CA TRP A 978 5.86 -6.89 -35.24
C TRP A 978 6.63 -5.93 -34.31
N ARG A 979 6.02 -5.44 -33.22
CA ARG A 979 6.70 -4.51 -32.31
C ARG A 979 7.46 -5.19 -31.17
N GLU A 980 6.98 -6.32 -30.67
CA GLU A 980 7.68 -7.05 -29.60
C GLU A 980 8.96 -7.73 -30.12
N ASP A 981 8.93 -8.23 -31.36
CA ASP A 981 10.08 -8.85 -32.05
C ASP A 981 11.23 -7.86 -32.33
N MET A 982 10.97 -6.55 -32.30
CA MET A 982 11.99 -5.50 -32.44
C MET A 982 12.82 -5.23 -31.16
N ARG A 983 12.57 -5.94 -30.06
CA ARG A 983 13.23 -5.69 -28.77
C ARG A 983 14.54 -6.47 -28.65
N LYS A 984 15.49 -5.92 -27.88
CA LYS A 984 16.73 -6.63 -27.49
C LYS A 984 16.47 -7.94 -26.71
N SER A 985 15.25 -8.11 -26.19
CA SER A 985 14.77 -9.31 -25.53
C SER A 985 13.25 -9.39 -25.80
N PRO A 986 12.83 -10.04 -26.89
CA PRO A 986 11.41 -10.15 -27.24
C PRO A 986 10.70 -11.11 -26.27
N ARG A 987 9.49 -10.77 -25.83
CA ARG A 987 8.65 -11.70 -25.05
C ARG A 987 7.79 -12.54 -26.00
N PRO A 988 7.85 -13.88 -25.95
CA PRO A 988 7.05 -14.73 -26.85
C PRO A 988 5.54 -14.67 -26.55
N ASN A 989 5.17 -14.33 -25.31
CA ASN A 989 3.80 -14.41 -24.83
C ASN A 989 2.98 -13.17 -25.23
N ARG A 990 2.11 -13.35 -26.22
CA ARG A 990 1.24 -12.32 -26.83
C ARG A 990 -0.21 -12.79 -26.93
N TYR A 991 -0.64 -13.58 -25.95
CA TYR A 991 -1.89 -14.31 -25.99
C TYR A 991 -3.07 -13.45 -25.53
N VAL A 992 -4.19 -13.64 -26.21
CA VAL A 992 -5.46 -12.97 -25.93
C VAL A 992 -6.57 -14.00 -25.79
N LYS A 993 -7.51 -13.70 -24.90
CA LYS A 993 -8.80 -14.38 -24.79
C LYS A 993 -9.77 -13.71 -25.77
N LEU A 994 -10.63 -14.50 -26.42
CA LEU A 994 -11.64 -13.99 -27.34
C LEU A 994 -13.04 -14.14 -26.73
N THR A 995 -13.94 -13.20 -27.05
CA THR A 995 -15.32 -13.19 -26.54
C THR A 995 -16.19 -14.33 -27.08
N GLU A 996 -15.81 -14.92 -28.21
CA GLU A 996 -16.44 -16.09 -28.81
C GLU A 996 -15.48 -17.30 -28.77
N LYS A 997 -16.02 -18.51 -28.66
CA LYS A 997 -15.21 -19.73 -28.80
C LYS A 997 -14.70 -19.86 -30.23
N ASP A 998 -13.39 -19.70 -30.41
CA ASP A 998 -12.68 -20.07 -31.63
C ASP A 998 -12.98 -21.53 -32.01
N GLN A 999 -13.60 -21.73 -33.19
CA GLN A 999 -13.97 -23.05 -33.70
C GLN A 999 -12.75 -23.87 -34.17
N ASN A 1000 -11.58 -23.25 -34.30
CA ASN A 1000 -10.37 -23.81 -34.91
C ASN A 1000 -9.18 -24.00 -33.94
N GLY A 1001 -9.29 -23.54 -32.70
CA GLY A 1001 -8.49 -23.93 -31.52
C GLY A 1001 -6.96 -23.90 -31.65
N THR A 1002 -6.34 -22.75 -31.40
CA THR A 1002 -4.86 -22.60 -31.33
C THR A 1002 -4.20 -23.30 -30.12
N LEU A 1003 -5.01 -23.68 -29.12
CA LEU A 1003 -4.61 -24.49 -27.97
C LEU A 1003 -5.44 -25.79 -27.94
N SER A 1004 -4.98 -26.80 -27.21
CA SER A 1004 -5.83 -27.92 -26.85
C SER A 1004 -7.02 -27.44 -25.99
N PRO A 1005 -8.11 -28.22 -25.91
CA PRO A 1005 -9.02 -28.14 -24.78
C PRO A 1005 -8.24 -28.15 -23.45
N ILE A 1006 -8.80 -27.46 -22.45
CA ILE A 1006 -8.26 -27.46 -21.10
C ILE A 1006 -8.38 -28.87 -20.53
N ASP A 1007 -7.34 -29.33 -19.83
CA ASP A 1007 -7.34 -30.59 -19.10
C ASP A 1007 -8.37 -30.51 -17.95
N THR A 1008 -9.54 -31.12 -18.12
CA THR A 1008 -10.66 -31.04 -17.16
C THR A 1008 -10.35 -31.77 -15.87
N GLN A 1009 -9.63 -32.89 -15.94
CA GLN A 1009 -9.19 -33.61 -14.73
C GLN A 1009 -8.26 -32.72 -13.90
N VAL A 1010 -7.25 -32.10 -14.50
CA VAL A 1010 -6.37 -31.15 -13.80
C VAL A 1010 -7.14 -29.92 -13.30
N LEU A 1011 -8.16 -29.47 -14.02
CA LEU A 1011 -8.99 -28.35 -13.59
C LEU A 1011 -9.82 -28.69 -12.33
N GLU A 1012 -10.43 -29.87 -12.31
CA GLU A 1012 -11.23 -30.40 -11.19
C GLU A 1012 -10.35 -30.74 -9.97
N GLU A 1013 -9.25 -31.47 -10.17
CA GLU A 1013 -8.22 -31.78 -9.14
C GLU A 1013 -7.69 -30.52 -8.41
N THR A 1014 -7.77 -29.36 -9.07
CA THR A 1014 -7.21 -28.10 -8.60
C THR A 1014 -8.28 -27.06 -8.23
N TYR A 1015 -9.54 -27.49 -8.03
CA TYR A 1015 -10.66 -26.60 -7.66
C TYR A 1015 -10.83 -25.41 -8.61
N ASN A 1016 -10.69 -25.63 -9.92
CA ASN A 1016 -10.71 -24.59 -10.96
C ASN A 1016 -9.63 -23.51 -10.79
N VAL A 1017 -8.39 -23.91 -10.43
CA VAL A 1017 -7.21 -23.03 -10.31
C VAL A 1017 -6.22 -23.20 -11.48
N LEU A 1018 -5.95 -24.42 -11.94
CA LEU A 1018 -4.99 -24.68 -13.01
C LEU A 1018 -5.67 -25.03 -14.34
N PHE A 1019 -5.76 -24.03 -15.20
CA PHE A 1019 -6.08 -24.21 -16.61
C PHE A 1019 -4.83 -24.72 -17.35
N LEU A 1020 -4.61 -26.04 -17.36
CA LEU A 1020 -3.51 -26.67 -18.10
C LEU A 1020 -3.94 -26.92 -19.55
N CYS A 1021 -3.11 -26.53 -20.50
CA CYS A 1021 -3.33 -26.70 -21.94
C CYS A 1021 -2.05 -27.11 -22.66
N THR A 1022 -2.18 -27.71 -23.83
CA THR A 1022 -1.07 -28.06 -24.73
C THR A 1022 -1.09 -27.11 -25.92
N PHE A 1023 0.07 -26.61 -26.34
CA PHE A 1023 0.16 -25.78 -27.55
C PHE A 1023 0.08 -26.66 -28.79
N THR A 1024 -0.93 -26.46 -29.66
CA THR A 1024 -1.27 -27.41 -30.73
C THR A 1024 -0.81 -27.02 -32.13
N ARG A 1025 -0.74 -25.72 -32.48
CA ARG A 1025 -0.42 -25.27 -33.85
C ARG A 1025 0.33 -23.93 -33.90
N TYR A 1026 1.35 -23.86 -34.77
CA TYR A 1026 2.01 -22.61 -35.19
C TYR A 1026 1.62 -22.15 -36.62
N GLU A 1027 0.81 -22.93 -37.34
CA GLU A 1027 0.88 -22.93 -38.81
C GLU A 1027 -0.24 -22.19 -39.53
N THR A 1028 -1.37 -21.93 -38.87
CA THR A 1028 -2.55 -21.25 -39.42
C THR A 1028 -2.67 -19.82 -38.89
N LEU A 1029 -2.66 -18.83 -39.78
CA LEU A 1029 -3.06 -17.45 -39.46
C LEU A 1029 -4.59 -17.32 -39.60
N GLN A 1030 -5.18 -16.42 -38.83
CA GLN A 1030 -6.59 -16.03 -38.94
C GLN A 1030 -6.72 -14.52 -38.74
N VAL A 1031 -7.81 -13.96 -39.28
CA VAL A 1031 -8.17 -12.55 -39.13
C VAL A 1031 -9.49 -12.48 -38.36
N PHE A 1032 -9.60 -11.52 -37.44
CA PHE A 1032 -10.82 -11.24 -36.68
C PHE A 1032 -10.91 -9.75 -36.31
N PRO A 1033 -12.12 -9.21 -36.08
CA PRO A 1033 -12.29 -7.84 -35.57
C PRO A 1033 -11.59 -7.65 -34.23
N VAL A 1034 -10.99 -6.48 -34.02
CA VAL A 1034 -10.26 -6.18 -32.78
C VAL A 1034 -11.20 -6.19 -31.57
N GLU A 1035 -12.47 -5.88 -31.80
CA GLU A 1035 -13.58 -5.91 -30.85
C GLU A 1035 -13.90 -7.30 -30.29
N LYS A 1036 -13.33 -8.38 -30.84
CA LYS A 1036 -13.46 -9.75 -30.30
C LYS A 1036 -12.42 -10.08 -29.21
N ILE A 1037 -11.47 -9.19 -28.92
CA ILE A 1037 -10.46 -9.40 -27.87
C ILE A 1037 -11.08 -9.07 -26.50
N ASP A 1038 -11.30 -10.09 -25.69
CA ASP A 1038 -11.84 -9.97 -24.33
C ASP A 1038 -10.78 -9.43 -23.35
N SER A 1039 -9.62 -10.07 -23.31
CA SER A 1039 -8.56 -9.78 -22.33
C SER A 1039 -7.20 -10.37 -22.76
N ILE A 1040 -6.13 -9.92 -22.10
CA ILE A 1040 -4.77 -10.45 -22.27
C ILE A 1040 -4.50 -11.56 -21.25
N VAL A 1041 -3.81 -12.64 -21.67
CA VAL A 1041 -3.46 -13.77 -20.80
C VAL A 1041 -1.98 -14.18 -20.92
N ALA A 1042 -1.42 -14.75 -19.85
CA ALA A 1042 -0.08 -15.32 -19.86
C ALA A 1042 -0.13 -16.86 -19.92
N LEU A 1043 0.59 -17.46 -20.88
CA LEU A 1043 0.78 -18.93 -20.95
C LEU A 1043 2.15 -19.30 -20.39
N LEU A 1044 2.22 -19.68 -19.12
CA LEU A 1044 3.48 -19.97 -18.46
C LEU A 1044 3.87 -21.45 -18.71
N PRO A 1045 5.11 -21.73 -19.17
CA PRO A 1045 5.52 -23.11 -19.48
C PRO A 1045 5.56 -23.97 -18.22
N TYR A 1046 4.78 -25.05 -18.22
CA TYR A 1046 4.84 -26.08 -17.19
C TYR A 1046 5.97 -27.08 -17.50
N ASN A 1047 6.03 -27.52 -18.76
CA ASN A 1047 7.09 -28.32 -19.37
C ASN A 1047 7.26 -27.94 -20.86
N GLU A 1048 7.92 -28.78 -21.66
CA GLU A 1048 8.21 -28.49 -23.08
C GLU A 1048 6.97 -28.38 -24.00
N ARG A 1049 5.81 -28.90 -23.59
CA ARG A 1049 4.59 -28.96 -24.42
C ARG A 1049 3.35 -28.37 -23.75
N GLN A 1050 3.29 -28.43 -22.41
CA GLN A 1050 2.16 -27.96 -21.63
C GLN A 1050 2.43 -26.59 -21.00
N PHE A 1051 1.41 -25.75 -21.02
CA PHE A 1051 1.39 -24.40 -20.47
C PHE A 1051 0.21 -24.26 -19.53
N PHE A 1052 0.39 -23.56 -18.41
CA PHE A 1052 -0.71 -23.16 -17.54
C PHE A 1052 -1.11 -21.72 -17.84
N VAL A 1053 -2.42 -21.48 -18.01
CA VAL A 1053 -2.94 -20.12 -18.17
C VAL A 1053 -2.89 -19.40 -16.82
N VAL A 1054 -2.18 -18.29 -16.78
CA VAL A 1054 -2.32 -17.27 -15.73
C VAL A 1054 -3.07 -16.11 -16.35
N GLU A 1055 -4.38 -16.08 -16.11
CA GLU A 1055 -5.13 -14.84 -16.25
C GLU A 1055 -4.61 -13.83 -15.21
N GLU A 1056 -4.74 -12.54 -15.53
CA GLU A 1056 -4.51 -11.50 -14.53
C GLU A 1056 -5.54 -11.66 -13.40
N LEU A 1057 -5.10 -11.58 -12.14
CA LEU A 1057 -6.04 -11.48 -11.02
C LEU A 1057 -6.88 -10.23 -11.25
N GLY A 1058 -8.17 -10.22 -10.87
CA GLY A 1058 -9.17 -9.19 -11.23
C GLY A 1058 -8.95 -7.76 -10.70
N LEU A 1059 -7.70 -7.45 -10.33
CA LEU A 1059 -7.10 -6.15 -10.05
C LEU A 1059 -6.14 -5.82 -11.22
N ALA A 1060 -6.65 -5.43 -12.39
CA ALA A 1060 -5.77 -5.19 -13.54
C ALA A 1060 -4.85 -3.97 -13.32
N PRO A 1061 -3.62 -3.95 -13.86
CA PRO A 1061 -2.76 -2.77 -13.89
C PRO A 1061 -3.42 -1.54 -14.52
N GLU A 1062 -4.40 -1.74 -15.40
CA GLU A 1062 -5.24 -0.68 -15.96
C GLU A 1062 -6.59 -0.44 -15.23
N ASP A 1063 -7.01 -1.30 -14.29
CA ASP A 1063 -7.85 -0.81 -13.16
C ASP A 1063 -7.05 0.22 -12.33
N PHE A 1064 -5.71 0.10 -12.35
CA PHE A 1064 -4.78 1.12 -11.88
C PHE A 1064 -4.38 2.19 -12.93
N GLU A 1065 -4.97 2.25 -14.14
CA GLU A 1065 -4.82 3.40 -15.05
C GLU A 1065 -5.61 4.62 -14.60
N ALA A 1066 -6.50 4.45 -13.62
CA ALA A 1066 -6.88 5.54 -12.73
C ALA A 1066 -5.61 6.27 -12.20
N TYR A 1067 -4.59 5.51 -11.79
CA TYR A 1067 -3.41 6.04 -11.11
C TYR A 1067 -2.09 6.04 -11.93
N GLN A 1068 -2.00 5.39 -13.10
CA GLN A 1068 -0.74 5.26 -13.86
C GLN A 1068 -0.30 6.53 -14.61
N GLU A 1069 -1.22 7.43 -14.95
CA GLU A 1069 -0.89 8.72 -15.58
C GLU A 1069 -0.33 9.74 -14.57
N ASP A 1070 1.01 9.88 -14.50
CA ASP A 1070 1.76 11.13 -14.19
C ASP A 1070 3.29 10.86 -13.98
N MET A 1071 3.92 9.90 -14.69
CA MET A 1071 5.33 9.53 -14.47
C MET A 1071 6.20 9.27 -15.73
N GLU A 1072 5.67 9.36 -16.95
CA GLU A 1072 6.46 9.26 -18.22
C GLU A 1072 6.31 10.52 -19.11
N GLN A 1073 6.34 11.72 -18.50
CA GLN A 1073 6.59 13.00 -19.18
C GLN A 1073 7.68 13.79 -18.43
#